data_AF-A0A661FFM3-F1
#
_entry.id   AF-A0A661FFM3-F1
#
_cell.length_a   1.000
_cell.length_b   1.000
_cell.length_c   1.000
_cell.angle_alpha   90.00
_cell.angle_beta   90.00
_cell.angle_gamma   90.00
#
_symmetry.space_group_name_H-M   'P 1'
#
loop_
_entity.id
_entity.type
_entity.pdbx_description
1 polymer ?
#
loop_
_entity_poly.entity_id
_entity_poly.type
_entity_poly.pdbx_seq_one_letter_code
_entity_poly.pdbx_strand_id
1 'polypeptide(L)'
;MRIKASFYIACALFYYGSAFAHEEQTVKKEKQIVLAPGYSPLQFDAPLPGSYELPPLGEAKNGVVLDSEGRRQELHEFFGDKVVLLSFIYASCSDVNGCPLATAVFHKIQQHLKRNRSVASQLRLLTLSFDPEHDTPDAMRRYGESFQDDDIDWRFLTTKSERELAPILEDYHQTRLKEYDEQGESTGSFSHTLRVYLIDKKGRFRNIYSVSFLHPDTLLSDVKTLLLEIPEGSKRKVVDAKVSLHGTGDDKTGYESNQYQTRTADLGKRVGKKANLLELGTNPPLGLPVLPQPENNKLTADKISLGRKLFYDRRLSLNNTFSCAMCHLPEQGFTSNEMALAVGIEGRTVRRNSPTLYNVGYAKKLFHDGRDDSLEEQIWGPLLAHSEMGNPSVGVVTRKIKALPDYTGLFEKAFNQKVSMETLGMALASYQRTLNSANSPFDRWYYGEQPDALGRQAQQGFKLFTGKARCISCHTIKAKSALFTDHKLHNTGHGFSASTQKEPSTQRILVAPGQYLEISSEVIASVGEKKPNDVGLYEITENPADRWKYKTPTLRNVALTAPYMHDGAMQTLREVVEFYNGGGVANEELDPLMQPLKLQVGEIDDLVLFLESLTGDNIDLLISDAFAAPVGDPN
;
A
#
# COMPACT_ATOMS: atom_id res chain seq x y z
N MET A 1 68.95 50.77 -35.68
CA MET A 1 67.70 51.00 -36.44
C MET A 1 66.68 49.98 -35.98
N ARG A 2 65.45 50.41 -35.66
CA ARG A 2 64.36 49.61 -35.07
C ARG A 2 64.02 48.36 -35.91
N ILE A 3 63.55 47.27 -35.29
CA ILE A 3 62.12 46.84 -35.25
C ILE A 3 61.99 45.46 -34.54
N LYS A 4 60.87 45.34 -33.81
CA LYS A 4 60.28 44.26 -33.00
C LYS A 4 60.04 42.93 -33.75
N ALA A 5 60.00 41.81 -33.02
CA ALA A 5 58.76 41.10 -32.64
C ALA A 5 59.04 39.70 -32.04
N SER A 6 58.32 39.38 -30.97
CA SER A 6 58.31 38.10 -30.25
C SER A 6 57.40 37.06 -30.92
N PHE A 7 57.80 35.77 -30.91
CA PHE A 7 56.93 34.63 -30.57
C PHE A 7 57.70 33.30 -30.49
N TYR A 8 57.30 32.47 -29.52
CA TYR A 8 57.30 31.00 -29.45
C TYR A 8 58.57 30.15 -29.13
N ILE A 9 58.34 29.22 -28.19
CA ILE A 9 58.77 27.80 -28.13
C ILE A 9 59.85 27.37 -27.11
N ALA A 10 59.39 26.42 -26.28
CA ALA A 10 60.04 25.26 -25.64
C ALA A 10 61.20 25.43 -24.67
N CYS A 11 61.01 24.87 -23.48
CA CYS A 11 62.04 24.06 -22.83
C CYS A 11 61.39 22.79 -22.25
N ALA A 12 61.71 21.66 -22.86
CA ALA A 12 61.74 20.37 -22.21
C ALA A 12 63.08 20.26 -21.46
N LEU A 13 63.09 19.60 -20.29
CA LEU A 13 64.14 18.69 -19.80
C LEU A 13 64.02 18.44 -18.29
N PHE A 14 63.54 17.26 -17.90
CA PHE A 14 64.32 16.18 -17.26
C PHE A 14 63.41 15.21 -16.50
N TYR A 15 63.54 13.94 -16.88
CA TYR A 15 62.94 12.76 -16.26
C TYR A 15 63.95 12.10 -15.30
N TYR A 16 63.45 11.18 -14.45
CA TYR A 16 64.05 10.49 -13.29
C TYR A 16 63.99 11.29 -11.98
N GLY A 17 63.32 10.87 -10.91
CA GLY A 17 62.69 9.59 -10.56
C GLY A 17 63.00 9.33 -9.08
N SER A 18 61.98 9.24 -8.22
CA SER A 18 62.06 8.60 -6.88
C SER A 18 60.66 8.46 -6.32
N ALA A 19 60.31 7.22 -5.99
CA ALA A 19 59.06 6.76 -5.45
C ALA A 19 58.74 7.39 -4.08
N PHE A 20 57.48 7.80 -3.88
CA PHE A 20 56.90 7.96 -2.55
C PHE A 20 55.60 7.16 -2.51
N ALA A 21 55.56 6.23 -1.56
CA ALA A 21 54.41 5.44 -1.20
C ALA A 21 53.27 6.36 -0.74
N HIS A 22 52.09 6.18 -1.34
CA HIS A 22 50.86 6.77 -0.82
C HIS A 22 50.35 5.86 0.29
N GLU A 23 50.58 6.28 1.53
CA GLU A 23 49.98 5.71 2.74
C GLU A 23 48.52 6.19 2.78
N GLU A 24 47.58 5.27 2.57
CA GLU A 24 46.13 5.50 2.77
C GLU A 24 45.86 5.68 4.27
N GLN A 25 45.82 6.93 4.73
CA GLN A 25 45.19 7.25 6.01
C GLN A 25 43.67 7.26 5.84
N THR A 26 43.07 6.09 6.08
CA THR A 26 41.63 5.93 6.29
C THR A 26 41.26 6.57 7.64
N VAL A 27 40.69 7.78 7.59
CA VAL A 27 40.01 8.38 8.74
C VAL A 27 38.73 7.57 8.99
N LYS A 28 38.76 6.68 10.00
CA LYS A 28 37.55 6.07 10.57
C LYS A 28 36.68 7.18 11.15
N LYS A 29 35.64 7.58 10.41
CA LYS A 29 34.55 8.41 10.94
C LYS A 29 33.83 7.58 12.01
N GLU A 30 34.02 7.91 13.29
CA GLU A 30 33.20 7.35 14.36
C GLU A 30 31.72 7.67 14.06
N LYS A 31 30.89 6.64 13.91
CA LYS A 31 29.44 6.79 13.76
C LYS A 31 28.91 7.40 15.07
N GLN A 32 28.52 8.68 15.02
CA GLN A 32 27.83 9.32 16.12
C GLN A 32 26.49 8.60 16.34
N ILE A 33 26.32 7.98 17.51
CA ILE A 33 25.09 7.26 17.85
C ILE A 33 23.98 8.29 18.08
N VAL A 34 22.93 8.25 17.26
CA VAL A 34 21.73 9.09 17.43
C VAL A 34 20.85 8.44 18.49
N LEU A 35 20.60 9.14 19.60
CA LEU A 35 19.74 8.66 20.67
C LEU A 35 18.26 8.69 20.27
N ALA A 36 17.50 7.67 20.67
CA ALA A 36 16.07 7.59 20.42
C ALA A 36 15.28 8.71 21.17
N PRO A 37 14.09 9.09 20.66
CA PRO A 37 13.30 10.19 21.22
C PRO A 37 13.00 10.06 22.72
N GLY A 38 12.81 8.83 23.22
CA GLY A 38 12.53 8.57 24.65
C GLY A 38 13.60 9.06 25.63
N TYR A 39 14.81 9.40 25.16
CA TYR A 39 15.86 10.01 26.00
C TYR A 39 15.70 11.53 26.17
N SER A 40 15.12 12.21 25.19
CA SER A 40 14.96 13.67 25.14
C SER A 40 13.54 14.10 25.51
N PRO A 41 13.27 15.41 25.64
CA PRO A 41 11.89 15.91 25.72
C PRO A 41 11.10 15.61 24.44
N LEU A 42 9.79 15.41 24.57
CA LEU A 42 8.91 15.17 23.42
C LEU A 42 8.93 16.41 22.50
N GLN A 43 9.18 16.19 21.21
CA GLN A 43 9.30 17.27 20.22
C GLN A 43 7.95 17.75 19.65
N PHE A 44 6.85 17.19 20.15
CA PHE A 44 5.48 17.52 19.76
C PHE A 44 4.56 17.46 20.97
N ASP A 45 3.40 18.10 20.88
CA ASP A 45 2.39 18.02 21.93
C ASP A 45 1.69 16.65 21.90
N ALA A 46 1.81 15.89 22.99
CA ALA A 46 1.07 14.64 23.13
C ALA A 46 -0.45 14.91 23.11
N PRO A 47 -1.24 14.04 22.45
CA PRO A 47 -2.69 14.20 22.41
C PRO A 47 -3.29 14.18 23.82
N LEU A 48 -4.33 14.99 24.04
CA LEU A 48 -4.99 15.09 25.34
C LEU A 48 -5.62 13.72 25.70
N PRO A 49 -5.40 13.19 26.92
CA PRO A 49 -6.02 11.94 27.32
C PRO A 49 -7.54 11.95 27.16
N GLY A 50 -8.08 10.93 26.49
CA GLY A 50 -9.51 10.82 26.18
C GLY A 50 -9.98 11.62 24.95
N SER A 51 -9.09 12.35 24.25
CA SER A 51 -9.45 13.02 22.98
C SER A 51 -9.43 12.08 21.77
N TYR A 52 -9.10 10.81 21.99
CA TYR A 52 -8.99 9.75 20.97
C TYR A 52 -9.34 8.40 21.61
N GLU A 53 -9.64 7.42 20.76
CA GLU A 53 -9.89 6.04 21.19
C GLU A 53 -8.72 5.14 20.74
N LEU A 54 -8.36 4.15 21.57
CA LEU A 54 -7.34 3.17 21.24
C LEU A 54 -8.03 1.87 20.83
N PRO A 55 -8.19 1.50 19.56
CA PRO A 55 -8.90 0.27 19.21
C PRO A 55 -8.19 -0.98 19.75
N PRO A 56 -8.90 -2.08 20.06
CA PRO A 56 -8.26 -3.35 20.36
C PRO A 56 -7.56 -3.88 19.11
N LEU A 57 -6.25 -4.12 19.21
CA LEU A 57 -5.39 -4.63 18.13
C LEU A 57 -5.29 -6.16 18.11
N GLY A 58 -5.73 -6.82 19.17
CA GLY A 58 -5.66 -8.27 19.36
C GLY A 58 -5.70 -8.64 20.83
N GLU A 59 -5.58 -9.93 21.14
CA GLU A 59 -5.51 -10.44 22.51
C GLU A 59 -4.07 -10.73 22.89
N ALA A 60 -3.65 -10.26 24.07
CA ALA A 60 -2.39 -10.63 24.69
C ALA A 60 -2.42 -12.11 25.01
N LYS A 61 -1.47 -12.88 24.48
CA LYS A 61 -1.43 -14.34 24.65
C LYS A 61 -0.81 -14.72 25.98
N ASN A 62 -1.17 -15.90 26.46
CA ASN A 62 -0.73 -16.38 27.77
C ASN A 62 0.56 -17.20 27.62
N GLY A 63 1.23 -17.46 28.74
CA GLY A 63 2.36 -18.37 28.78
C GLY A 63 2.92 -18.47 30.19
N VAL A 64 3.63 -19.55 30.44
CA VAL A 64 4.23 -19.79 31.75
C VAL A 64 5.49 -18.94 31.92
N VAL A 65 5.52 -18.14 32.98
CA VAL A 65 6.66 -17.31 33.38
C VAL A 65 7.09 -17.61 34.82
N LEU A 66 8.30 -17.17 35.16
CA LEU A 66 8.86 -17.16 36.50
C LEU A 66 9.00 -15.70 36.96
N ASP A 67 8.58 -15.40 38.18
CA ASP A 67 8.88 -14.12 38.82
C ASP A 67 10.31 -14.07 39.40
N SER A 68 10.67 -12.91 39.96
CA SER A 68 11.96 -12.67 40.64
C SER A 68 12.21 -13.55 41.88
N GLU A 69 11.18 -14.24 42.37
CA GLU A 69 11.26 -15.22 43.46
C GLU A 69 11.31 -16.67 42.95
N GLY A 70 11.30 -16.87 41.63
CA GLY A 70 11.31 -18.18 40.97
C GLY A 70 9.97 -18.92 41.02
N ARG A 71 8.87 -18.24 41.37
CA ARG A 71 7.53 -18.84 41.38
C ARG A 71 6.98 -18.90 39.97
N ARG A 72 6.49 -20.09 39.60
CA ARG A 72 5.89 -20.37 38.31
C ARG A 72 4.42 -19.94 38.30
N GLN A 73 4.07 -19.04 37.37
CA GLN A 73 2.73 -18.47 37.20
C GLN A 73 2.43 -18.25 35.71
N GLU A 74 1.16 -18.11 35.38
CA GLU A 74 0.72 -17.73 34.04
C GLU A 74 0.90 -16.21 33.82
N LEU A 75 1.36 -15.79 32.65
CA LEU A 75 1.57 -14.37 32.32
C LEU A 75 0.29 -13.54 32.52
N HIS A 76 -0.87 -14.11 32.22
CA HIS A 76 -2.17 -13.46 32.40
C HIS A 76 -2.50 -13.15 33.87
N GLU A 77 -1.99 -13.94 34.82
CA GLU A 77 -2.17 -13.67 36.26
C GLU A 77 -1.46 -12.36 36.65
N PHE A 78 -0.38 -12.01 35.95
CA PHE A 78 0.30 -10.72 36.12
C PHE A 78 -0.45 -9.56 35.48
N PHE A 79 -1.52 -9.76 34.69
CA PHE A 79 -2.30 -8.62 34.19
C PHE A 79 -3.29 -8.12 35.24
N GLY A 80 -3.99 -9.05 35.90
CA GLY A 80 -4.98 -8.72 36.93
C GLY A 80 -6.08 -7.78 36.44
N ASP A 81 -6.47 -6.83 37.28
CA ASP A 81 -7.48 -5.79 37.00
C ASP A 81 -6.86 -4.45 36.54
N LYS A 82 -5.59 -4.47 36.15
CA LYS A 82 -4.80 -3.28 35.80
C LYS A 82 -4.57 -3.19 34.29
N VAL A 83 -4.31 -1.97 33.83
CA VAL A 83 -3.66 -1.73 32.53
C VAL A 83 -2.20 -2.15 32.66
N VAL A 84 -1.64 -2.78 31.63
CA VAL A 84 -0.28 -3.32 31.66
C VAL A 84 0.56 -2.70 30.55
N LEU A 85 1.76 -2.25 30.92
CA LEU A 85 2.84 -1.98 29.97
C LEU A 85 3.84 -3.14 30.05
N LEU A 86 3.94 -3.93 28.98
CA LEU A 86 4.83 -5.09 28.89
C LEU A 86 6.00 -4.79 27.94
N SER A 87 7.23 -4.96 28.44
CA SER A 87 8.47 -4.86 27.66
C SER A 87 9.20 -6.20 27.64
N PHE A 88 9.79 -6.55 26.50
CA PHE A 88 10.71 -7.68 26.36
C PHE A 88 12.15 -7.16 26.35
N ILE A 89 13.00 -7.69 27.22
CA ILE A 89 14.41 -7.29 27.31
C ILE A 89 15.33 -8.50 27.49
N TYR A 90 16.63 -8.25 27.54
CA TYR A 90 17.59 -9.12 28.22
C TYR A 90 18.60 -8.25 28.98
N ALA A 91 19.06 -8.71 30.15
CA ALA A 91 19.77 -7.85 31.11
C ALA A 91 21.15 -7.40 30.61
N SER A 92 21.81 -8.17 29.74
CA SER A 92 23.14 -7.90 29.18
C SER A 92 23.13 -7.09 27.88
N CYS A 93 21.99 -6.52 27.48
CA CYS A 93 21.86 -5.77 26.24
C CYS A 93 22.74 -4.50 26.20
N SER A 94 23.56 -4.37 25.15
CA SER A 94 24.47 -3.24 24.93
C SER A 94 23.93 -2.19 23.95
N ASP A 95 22.83 -2.46 23.24
CA ASP A 95 22.22 -1.49 22.33
C ASP A 95 21.50 -0.38 23.13
N VAL A 96 22.08 0.82 23.16
CA VAL A 96 21.52 1.96 23.88
C VAL A 96 20.09 2.32 23.44
N ASN A 97 19.69 2.06 22.20
CA ASN A 97 18.33 2.34 21.72
C ASN A 97 17.39 1.12 21.85
N GLY A 98 17.89 0.01 22.40
CA GLY A 98 17.15 -1.24 22.63
C GLY A 98 16.65 -1.37 24.08
N CYS A 99 17.06 -2.43 24.80
CA CYS A 99 16.58 -2.69 26.16
C CYS A 99 16.82 -1.53 27.16
N PRO A 100 17.99 -0.85 27.17
CA PRO A 100 18.21 0.34 27.99
C PRO A 100 17.19 1.46 27.75
N LEU A 101 16.69 1.64 26.52
CA LEU A 101 15.66 2.63 26.21
C LEU A 101 14.34 2.28 26.89
N ALA A 102 13.88 1.03 26.77
CA ALA A 102 12.63 0.60 27.40
C ALA A 102 12.70 0.72 28.93
N THR A 103 13.81 0.30 29.54
CA THR A 103 14.03 0.45 30.98
C THR A 103 14.06 1.93 31.40
N ALA A 104 14.74 2.79 30.62
CA ALA A 104 14.78 4.23 30.90
C ALA A 104 13.39 4.89 30.79
N VAL A 105 12.59 4.51 29.79
CA VAL A 105 11.23 5.02 29.61
C VAL A 105 10.31 4.53 30.73
N PHE A 106 10.37 3.26 31.12
CA PHE A 106 9.60 2.72 32.25
C PHE A 106 10.00 3.39 33.57
N HIS A 107 11.28 3.65 33.79
CA HIS A 107 11.73 4.41 34.95
C HIS A 107 11.20 5.85 34.95
N LYS A 108 11.24 6.55 33.81
CA LYS A 108 10.61 7.87 33.68
C LYS A 108 9.10 7.81 33.97
N ILE A 109 8.39 6.79 33.48
CA ILE A 109 6.97 6.56 33.79
C ILE A 109 6.79 6.37 35.31
N GLN A 110 7.58 5.51 35.94
CA GLN A 110 7.57 5.31 37.40
C GLN A 110 7.71 6.63 38.16
N GLN A 111 8.65 7.51 37.78
CA GLN A 111 8.82 8.83 38.40
C GLN A 111 7.59 9.74 38.23
N HIS A 112 6.90 9.66 37.09
CA HIS A 112 5.63 10.38 36.89
C HIS A 112 4.50 9.80 37.75
N LEU A 113 4.43 8.48 37.90
CA LEU A 113 3.40 7.81 38.69
C LEU A 113 3.50 8.14 40.18
N LYS A 114 4.71 8.40 40.72
CA LYS A 114 4.89 8.89 42.10
C LYS A 114 4.11 10.18 42.38
N ARG A 115 3.91 11.02 41.36
CA ARG A 115 3.15 12.27 41.43
C ARG A 115 1.65 12.09 41.10
N ASN A 116 1.24 10.91 40.63
CA ASN A 116 -0.13 10.62 40.19
C ASN A 116 -0.62 9.26 40.70
N ARG A 117 -0.96 9.23 41.99
CA ARG A 117 -1.40 8.02 42.74
C ARG A 117 -2.60 7.31 42.11
N SER A 118 -3.52 8.05 41.47
CA SER A 118 -4.72 7.48 40.83
C SER A 118 -4.35 6.56 39.66
N VAL A 119 -3.44 7.01 38.79
CA VAL A 119 -2.95 6.20 37.65
C VAL A 119 -2.07 5.06 38.15
N ALA A 120 -1.22 5.32 39.15
CA ALA A 120 -0.32 4.31 39.74
C ALA A 120 -1.06 3.06 40.24
N SER A 121 -2.24 3.24 40.87
CA SER A 121 -3.04 2.12 41.37
C SER A 121 -3.64 1.24 40.26
N GLN A 122 -3.73 1.75 39.03
CA GLN A 122 -4.41 1.10 37.91
C GLN A 122 -3.48 0.67 36.77
N LEU A 123 -2.18 0.94 36.90
CA LEU A 123 -1.16 0.60 35.91
C LEU A 123 -0.14 -0.39 36.54
N ARG A 124 0.27 -1.38 35.76
CA ARG A 124 1.36 -2.31 36.11
C ARG A 124 2.42 -2.29 35.00
N LEU A 125 3.68 -2.27 35.40
CA LEU A 125 4.82 -2.37 34.51
C LEU A 125 5.36 -3.80 34.58
N LEU A 126 5.51 -4.45 33.43
CA LEU A 126 6.07 -5.79 33.31
C LEU A 126 7.29 -5.76 32.40
N THR A 127 8.38 -6.33 32.88
CA THR A 127 9.61 -6.53 32.12
C THR A 127 9.89 -8.02 32.06
N LEU A 128 9.75 -8.62 30.88
CA LEU A 128 9.97 -10.05 30.66
C LEU A 128 11.29 -10.27 29.92
N SER A 129 12.17 -11.09 30.48
CA SER A 129 13.41 -11.47 29.80
C SER A 129 13.16 -12.46 28.67
N PHE A 130 13.87 -12.28 27.56
CA PHE A 130 13.94 -13.25 26.47
C PHE A 130 15.23 -14.09 26.44
N ASP A 131 16.08 -14.00 27.47
CA ASP A 131 17.30 -14.80 27.62
C ASP A 131 17.30 -15.61 28.93
N PRO A 132 16.43 -16.64 29.06
CA PRO A 132 16.28 -17.39 30.31
C PRO A 132 17.52 -18.20 30.69
N GLU A 133 18.51 -18.36 29.80
CA GLU A 133 19.77 -19.03 30.09
C GLU A 133 20.66 -18.19 31.03
N HIS A 134 20.66 -16.86 30.86
CA HIS A 134 21.45 -15.93 31.68
C HIS A 134 20.59 -15.12 32.65
N ASP A 135 19.38 -14.75 32.24
CA ASP A 135 18.44 -13.95 33.02
C ASP A 135 17.55 -14.85 33.90
N THR A 136 18.20 -15.59 34.79
CA THR A 136 17.53 -16.35 35.85
C THR A 136 16.69 -15.46 36.77
N PRO A 137 15.74 -16.01 37.55
CA PRO A 137 14.99 -15.22 38.54
C PRO A 137 15.86 -14.33 39.44
N ASP A 138 17.01 -14.86 39.89
CA ASP A 138 17.97 -14.11 40.71
C ASP A 138 18.70 -13.00 39.93
N ALA A 139 18.94 -13.18 38.63
CA ALA A 139 19.49 -12.15 37.76
C ALA A 139 18.47 -11.03 37.50
N MET A 140 17.22 -11.40 37.21
CA MET A 140 16.13 -10.44 37.00
C MET A 140 15.77 -9.67 38.28
N ARG A 141 15.86 -10.32 39.45
CA ARG A 141 15.74 -9.63 40.74
C ARG A 141 16.80 -8.56 40.89
N ARG A 142 18.08 -8.89 40.67
CA ARG A 142 19.20 -7.94 40.74
C ARG A 142 19.09 -6.81 39.72
N TYR A 143 18.65 -7.12 38.50
CA TYR A 143 18.38 -6.10 37.49
C TYR A 143 17.28 -5.13 37.95
N GLY A 144 16.21 -5.66 38.56
CA GLY A 144 15.07 -4.92 39.05
C GLY A 144 15.27 -4.16 40.38
N GLU A 145 16.28 -4.51 41.18
CA GLU A 145 16.53 -3.94 42.53
C GLU A 145 16.59 -2.41 42.52
N SER A 146 17.23 -1.83 41.51
CA SER A 146 17.36 -0.36 41.38
C SER A 146 16.05 0.36 41.03
N PHE A 147 15.01 -0.40 40.67
CA PHE A 147 13.70 0.10 40.25
C PHE A 147 12.58 -0.29 41.22
N GLN A 148 12.88 -0.95 42.35
CA GLN A 148 11.86 -1.30 43.34
C GLN A 148 11.29 -0.04 44.01
N ASP A 149 9.96 -0.01 44.13
CA ASP A 149 9.21 1.06 44.78
C ASP A 149 7.92 0.49 45.36
N ASP A 150 7.63 0.77 46.63
CA ASP A 150 6.48 0.18 47.35
C ASP A 150 5.12 0.62 46.78
N ASP A 151 5.09 1.76 46.07
CA ASP A 151 3.86 2.37 45.56
C ASP A 151 3.61 2.06 44.07
N ILE A 152 4.63 1.57 43.34
CA ILE A 152 4.56 1.31 41.89
C ILE A 152 4.81 -0.16 41.59
N ASP A 153 3.82 -0.79 40.96
CA ASP A 153 3.84 -2.22 40.64
C ASP A 153 4.66 -2.49 39.36
N TRP A 154 5.97 -2.63 39.50
CA TRP A 154 6.89 -3.04 38.43
C TRP A 154 7.45 -4.44 38.70
N ARG A 155 7.13 -5.40 37.84
CA ARG A 155 7.58 -6.80 37.96
C ARG A 155 8.59 -7.16 36.88
N PHE A 156 9.55 -7.99 37.27
CA PHE A 156 10.60 -8.53 36.41
C PHE A 156 10.42 -10.04 36.32
N LEU A 157 10.29 -10.53 35.11
CA LEU A 157 9.88 -11.90 34.78
C LEU A 157 10.93 -12.55 33.89
N THR A 158 10.99 -13.88 33.92
CA THR A 158 11.76 -14.71 32.98
C THR A 158 10.98 -16.00 32.70
N THR A 159 11.58 -16.96 32.01
CA THR A 159 10.99 -18.30 31.83
C THR A 159 11.98 -19.36 32.30
N LYS A 160 11.52 -20.62 32.42
CA LYS A 160 12.41 -21.71 32.85
C LYS A 160 13.45 -22.07 31.77
N SER A 161 13.12 -21.86 30.50
CA SER A 161 13.95 -22.27 29.37
C SER A 161 13.49 -21.61 28.08
N GLU A 162 14.35 -21.58 27.06
CA GLU A 162 13.99 -21.09 25.72
C GLU A 162 12.73 -21.78 25.15
N ARG A 163 12.51 -23.05 25.47
CA ARG A 163 11.33 -23.80 25.01
C ARG A 163 10.02 -23.28 25.59
N GLU A 164 10.03 -22.79 26.83
CA GLU A 164 8.83 -22.18 27.44
C GLU A 164 8.65 -20.73 26.98
N LEU A 165 9.75 -20.06 26.60
CA LEU A 165 9.73 -18.70 26.07
C LEU A 165 9.26 -18.62 24.61
N ALA A 166 9.65 -19.59 23.77
CA ALA A 166 9.43 -19.51 22.32
C ALA A 166 7.96 -19.26 21.92
N PRO A 167 6.95 -19.94 22.50
CA PRO A 167 5.55 -19.64 22.21
C PRO A 167 5.15 -18.20 22.56
N ILE A 168 5.65 -17.66 23.67
CA ILE A 168 5.39 -16.27 24.08
C ILE A 168 6.01 -15.30 23.07
N LEU A 169 7.23 -15.55 22.61
CA LEU A 169 7.85 -14.69 21.60
C LEU A 169 7.12 -14.76 20.25
N GLU A 170 6.68 -15.95 19.82
CA GLU A 170 5.92 -16.13 18.58
C GLU A 170 4.58 -15.39 18.62
N ASP A 171 3.83 -15.57 19.72
CA ASP A 171 2.53 -14.95 19.93
C ASP A 171 2.58 -13.42 20.03
N TYR A 172 3.70 -12.89 20.53
CA TYR A 172 3.95 -11.44 20.58
C TYR A 172 4.73 -10.95 19.35
N HIS A 173 5.00 -11.81 18.36
CA HIS A 173 5.75 -11.52 17.14
C HIS A 173 7.16 -10.93 17.38
N GLN A 174 7.83 -11.40 18.44
CA GLN A 174 9.18 -11.02 18.84
C GLN A 174 10.21 -11.93 18.16
N THR A 175 10.82 -11.47 17.07
CA THR A 175 11.93 -12.17 16.43
C THR A 175 13.25 -11.87 17.15
N ARG A 176 13.97 -12.93 17.53
CA ARG A 176 15.28 -12.84 18.19
C ARG A 176 16.30 -13.67 17.40
N LEU A 177 17.43 -13.07 17.03
CA LEU A 177 18.55 -13.74 16.38
C LEU A 177 19.75 -13.73 17.31
N LYS A 178 20.29 -14.91 17.67
CA LYS A 178 21.57 -15.02 18.37
C LYS A 178 22.68 -14.55 17.42
N GLU A 179 23.52 -13.65 17.90
CA GLU A 179 24.70 -13.25 17.15
C GLU A 179 25.84 -14.24 17.40
N TYR A 180 26.56 -14.60 16.35
CA TYR A 180 27.70 -15.50 16.39
C TYR A 180 28.93 -14.76 15.86
N ASP A 181 30.10 -15.03 16.45
CA ASP A 181 31.36 -14.47 15.97
C ASP A 181 31.83 -15.16 14.68
N GLU A 182 32.95 -14.71 14.12
CA GLU A 182 33.53 -15.26 12.89
C GLU A 182 33.95 -16.74 13.02
N GLN A 183 34.02 -17.27 14.25
CA GLN A 183 34.35 -18.66 14.56
C GLN A 183 33.09 -19.52 14.78
N GLY A 184 31.90 -18.91 14.73
CA GLY A 184 30.61 -19.59 14.92
C GLY A 184 30.22 -19.78 16.39
N GLU A 185 30.93 -19.16 17.33
CA GLU A 185 30.60 -19.17 18.75
C GLU A 185 29.63 -18.04 19.08
N SER A 186 28.69 -18.30 20.01
CA SER A 186 27.69 -17.31 20.40
C SER A 186 28.35 -16.11 21.07
N THR A 187 28.10 -14.90 20.58
CA THR A 187 28.65 -13.66 21.17
C THR A 187 27.95 -13.27 22.47
N GLY A 188 26.82 -13.92 22.80
CA GLY A 188 25.96 -13.57 23.93
C GLY A 188 25.08 -12.33 23.66
N SER A 189 25.16 -11.77 22.45
CA SER A 189 24.30 -10.68 21.99
C SER A 189 23.15 -11.20 21.14
N PHE A 190 22.04 -10.47 21.16
CA PHE A 190 20.87 -10.78 20.36
C PHE A 190 20.46 -9.59 19.52
N SER A 191 20.31 -9.82 18.21
CA SER A 191 19.59 -8.89 17.35
C SER A 191 18.09 -9.10 17.56
N HIS A 192 17.39 -8.08 18.05
CA HIS A 192 15.95 -8.11 18.29
C HIS A 192 15.33 -6.74 18.02
N THR A 193 14.03 -6.72 17.71
CA THR A 193 13.28 -5.47 17.55
C THR A 193 12.64 -5.08 18.87
N LEU A 194 13.06 -3.99 19.48
CA LEU A 194 12.42 -3.49 20.71
C LEU A 194 10.94 -3.16 20.46
N ARG A 195 10.06 -3.75 21.25
CA ARG A 195 8.64 -3.35 21.34
C ARG A 195 8.15 -3.33 22.77
N VAL A 196 7.29 -2.35 23.06
CA VAL A 196 6.52 -2.27 24.31
C VAL A 196 5.04 -2.38 23.98
N TYR A 197 4.30 -3.17 24.75
CA TYR A 197 2.87 -3.43 24.53
C TYR A 197 2.05 -2.72 25.59
N LEU A 198 1.00 -2.01 25.17
CA LEU A 198 -0.06 -1.52 26.04
C LEU A 198 -1.22 -2.52 26.01
N ILE A 199 -1.56 -3.07 27.16
CA ILE A 199 -2.59 -4.10 27.32
C ILE A 199 -3.67 -3.57 28.28
N ASP A 200 -4.94 -3.67 27.89
CA ASP A 200 -6.06 -3.24 28.75
C ASP A 200 -6.42 -4.26 29.83
N LYS A 201 -7.34 -3.89 30.72
CA LYS A 201 -7.84 -4.74 31.83
C LYS A 201 -8.54 -6.04 31.37
N LYS A 202 -8.84 -6.18 30.07
CA LYS A 202 -9.42 -7.39 29.48
C LYS A 202 -8.35 -8.25 28.79
N GLY A 203 -7.06 -7.89 28.90
CA GLY A 203 -5.97 -8.60 28.24
C GLY A 203 -5.87 -8.33 26.74
N ARG A 204 -6.37 -7.21 26.23
CA ARG A 204 -6.30 -6.86 24.80
C ARG A 204 -5.19 -5.87 24.53
N PHE A 205 -4.42 -6.08 23.46
CA PHE A 205 -3.49 -5.08 22.94
C PHE A 205 -4.24 -3.83 22.51
N ARG A 206 -3.78 -2.67 22.98
CA ARG A 206 -4.34 -1.36 22.60
C ARG A 206 -3.34 -0.51 21.83
N ASN A 207 -2.04 -0.77 22.04
CA ASN A 207 -0.97 -0.16 21.24
C ASN A 207 0.32 -0.99 21.33
N ILE A 208 1.23 -0.81 20.36
CA ILE A 208 2.57 -1.41 20.32
C ILE A 208 3.57 -0.31 19.95
N TYR A 209 4.50 0.00 20.86
CA TYR A 209 5.47 1.07 20.68
C TYR A 209 6.80 0.54 20.16
N SER A 210 7.31 1.13 19.09
CA SER A 210 8.67 0.91 18.57
C SER A 210 9.64 1.98 19.08
N VAL A 211 10.95 1.79 18.85
CA VAL A 211 12.03 2.72 19.25
C VAL A 211 11.71 4.19 18.89
N SER A 212 11.15 4.44 17.70
CA SER A 212 10.85 5.81 17.23
C SER A 212 9.70 6.49 17.97
N PHE A 213 8.82 5.73 18.64
CA PHE A 213 7.62 6.25 19.30
C PHE A 213 7.56 5.96 20.80
N LEU A 214 8.56 5.26 21.33
CA LEU A 214 8.65 4.88 22.74
C LEU A 214 9.09 6.09 23.58
N HIS A 215 8.10 6.78 24.16
CA HIS A 215 8.31 7.98 24.97
C HIS A 215 7.39 7.97 26.21
N PRO A 216 7.84 8.41 27.40
CA PRO A 216 7.02 8.36 28.62
C PRO A 216 5.68 9.11 28.50
N ASP A 217 5.69 10.30 27.87
CA ASP A 217 4.48 11.13 27.74
C ASP A 217 3.43 10.53 26.81
N THR A 218 3.84 9.84 25.74
CA THR A 218 2.91 9.17 24.82
C THR A 218 2.27 7.95 25.50
N LEU A 219 3.09 7.12 26.14
CA LEU A 219 2.62 5.96 26.91
C LEU A 219 1.67 6.38 28.05
N LEU A 220 1.98 7.43 28.80
CA LEU A 220 1.12 7.92 29.87
C LEU A 220 -0.19 8.51 29.35
N SER A 221 -0.18 9.16 28.19
CA SER A 221 -1.40 9.69 27.58
C SER A 221 -2.32 8.56 27.14
N ASP A 222 -1.77 7.52 26.50
CA ASP A 222 -2.51 6.33 26.10
C ASP A 222 -3.09 5.57 27.30
N VAL A 223 -2.30 5.37 28.37
CA VAL A 223 -2.79 4.76 29.61
C VAL A 223 -3.95 5.56 30.18
N LYS A 224 -3.82 6.89 30.29
CA LYS A 224 -4.90 7.74 30.82
C LYS A 224 -6.13 7.70 29.93
N THR A 225 -5.97 7.66 28.61
CA THR A 225 -7.07 7.48 27.66
C THR A 225 -7.83 6.19 27.95
N LEU A 226 -7.13 5.05 28.13
CA LEU A 226 -7.77 3.78 28.50
C LEU A 226 -8.48 3.82 29.86
N LEU A 227 -7.94 4.55 30.84
CA LEU A 227 -8.56 4.69 32.15
C LEU A 227 -9.81 5.59 32.12
N LEU A 228 -9.94 6.46 31.12
CA LEU A 228 -11.11 7.31 30.90
C LEU A 228 -12.20 6.63 30.05
N GLU A 229 -11.93 5.48 29.45
CA GLU A 229 -12.91 4.76 28.64
C GLU A 229 -14.11 4.30 29.48
N ILE A 230 -15.30 4.76 29.09
CA ILE A 230 -16.56 4.35 29.72
C ILE A 230 -16.87 2.91 29.28
N PRO A 231 -17.30 2.00 30.19
CA PRO A 231 -17.71 0.64 29.83
C PRO A 231 -18.77 0.63 28.72
N GLU A 232 -18.75 -0.39 27.86
CA GLU A 232 -19.49 -0.51 26.58
C GLU A 232 -21.04 -0.43 26.61
N GLY A 233 -21.66 0.16 27.64
CA GLY A 233 -23.11 0.34 27.77
C GLY A 233 -23.69 1.67 27.26
N SER A 234 -22.87 2.64 26.82
CA SER A 234 -23.33 3.96 26.35
C SER A 234 -22.89 4.26 24.91
N LYS A 235 -23.16 3.34 23.98
CA LYS A 235 -22.94 3.63 22.55
C LYS A 235 -24.10 4.50 22.04
N ARG A 236 -23.80 5.75 21.68
CA ARG A 236 -24.61 6.52 20.72
C ARG A 236 -24.74 5.65 19.47
N LYS A 237 -25.98 5.50 18.98
CA LYS A 237 -26.27 4.87 17.68
C LYS A 237 -25.47 5.60 16.60
N VAL A 238 -24.38 5.01 16.15
CA VAL A 238 -23.88 5.26 14.80
C VAL A 238 -24.95 4.68 13.89
N VAL A 239 -25.51 5.54 13.04
CA VAL A 239 -26.46 5.12 12.02
C VAL A 239 -25.71 4.16 11.10
N ASP A 240 -26.16 2.91 11.04
CA ASP A 240 -25.73 1.95 10.02
C ASP A 240 -26.16 2.49 8.64
N ALA A 241 -25.37 3.40 8.08
CA ALA A 241 -25.28 3.51 6.64
C ALA A 241 -24.74 2.17 6.14
N LYS A 242 -25.38 1.58 5.13
CA LYS A 242 -24.83 0.43 4.40
C LYS A 242 -23.34 0.69 4.18
N VAL A 243 -22.48 -0.07 4.86
CA VAL A 243 -21.04 0.00 4.65
C VAL A 243 -20.81 -0.50 3.24
N SER A 244 -20.67 0.43 2.32
CA SER A 244 -20.15 0.17 0.99
C SER A 244 -18.80 -0.56 1.16
N LEU A 245 -18.58 -1.61 0.37
CA LEU A 245 -17.30 -2.32 0.35
C LEU A 245 -16.28 -1.62 -0.55
N HIS A 246 -16.71 -0.61 -1.31
CA HIS A 246 -15.85 0.21 -2.15
C HIS A 246 -15.35 1.45 -1.41
N GLY A 247 -14.14 1.88 -1.73
CA GLY A 247 -13.46 2.97 -1.07
C GLY A 247 -12.15 2.53 -0.44
N THR A 248 -11.29 3.50 -0.20
CA THR A 248 -9.97 3.28 0.37
C THR A 248 -10.10 2.98 1.87
N GLY A 249 -9.06 2.39 2.47
CA GLY A 249 -9.06 2.09 3.90
C GLY A 249 -9.19 3.35 4.78
N ASP A 250 -8.84 4.52 4.25
CA ASP A 250 -9.05 5.84 4.84
C ASP A 250 -9.55 6.80 3.76
N ASP A 251 -10.75 7.37 3.93
CA ASP A 251 -11.30 8.37 3.01
C ASP A 251 -10.63 9.73 3.23
N LYS A 252 -9.66 10.04 2.35
CA LYS A 252 -8.87 11.28 2.33
C LYS A 252 -9.57 12.46 1.66
N THR A 253 -10.87 12.40 1.38
CA THR A 253 -11.58 13.58 0.86
C THR A 253 -11.47 14.72 1.89
N GLY A 254 -10.96 15.88 1.47
CA GLY A 254 -10.70 17.01 2.36
C GLY A 254 -9.36 16.97 3.10
N TYR A 255 -8.44 16.05 2.77
CA TYR A 255 -7.11 15.95 3.41
C TYR A 255 -6.25 17.22 3.17
N GLU A 256 -6.58 18.01 2.15
CA GLU A 256 -6.01 19.33 1.91
C GLU A 256 -6.40 20.38 2.97
N SER A 257 -7.31 20.05 3.89
CA SER A 257 -7.77 20.91 4.98
C SER A 257 -7.12 20.54 6.30
N ASN A 258 -6.80 21.55 7.12
CA ASN A 258 -6.37 21.35 8.50
C ASN A 258 -7.51 20.88 9.43
N GLN A 259 -8.75 20.85 8.93
CA GLN A 259 -9.92 20.31 9.62
C GLN A 259 -10.22 18.86 9.25
N TYR A 260 -9.37 18.23 8.44
CA TYR A 260 -9.53 16.83 8.09
C TYR A 260 -9.63 15.96 9.34
N GLN A 261 -10.61 15.07 9.35
CA GLN A 261 -10.70 13.98 10.30
C GLN A 261 -10.61 12.70 9.50
N THR A 262 -9.72 11.80 9.94
CA THR A 262 -9.60 10.47 9.34
C THR A 262 -10.94 9.76 9.38
N ARG A 263 -11.26 9.12 8.25
CA ARG A 263 -12.43 8.27 8.10
C ARG A 263 -11.92 6.89 7.74
N THR A 264 -11.19 6.30 8.69
CA THR A 264 -10.62 4.96 8.54
C THR A 264 -11.72 3.90 8.66
N ALA A 265 -11.81 3.01 7.68
CA ALA A 265 -12.64 1.83 7.75
C ALA A 265 -11.91 0.68 8.47
N ASP A 266 -12.64 -0.03 9.34
CA ASP A 266 -12.11 -1.21 10.04
C ASP A 266 -11.72 -2.31 9.05
N LEU A 267 -10.42 -2.66 9.03
CA LEU A 267 -9.87 -3.72 8.19
C LEU A 267 -10.39 -5.12 8.57
N GLY A 268 -10.85 -5.31 9.82
CA GLY A 268 -11.48 -6.55 10.29
C GLY A 268 -12.80 -6.87 9.59
N LYS A 269 -13.39 -5.90 8.87
CA LYS A 269 -14.60 -6.07 8.05
C LYS A 269 -14.32 -6.56 6.63
N ARG A 270 -13.06 -6.76 6.22
CA ARG A 270 -12.66 -7.29 4.91
C ARG A 270 -12.87 -8.81 4.81
N VAL A 271 -14.05 -9.28 5.21
CA VAL A 271 -14.46 -10.68 5.08
C VAL A 271 -15.43 -10.79 3.92
N GLY A 272 -14.98 -11.45 2.86
CA GLY A 272 -15.73 -11.63 1.63
C GLY A 272 -16.58 -12.89 1.58
N LYS A 273 -17.49 -12.96 0.60
CA LYS A 273 -18.17 -14.19 0.20
C LYS A 273 -17.92 -14.44 -1.29
N LYS A 274 -17.57 -15.68 -1.62
CA LYS A 274 -17.39 -16.10 -3.02
C LYS A 274 -18.68 -15.87 -3.81
N ALA A 275 -18.58 -15.21 -4.96
CA ALA A 275 -19.66 -14.98 -5.90
C ALA A 275 -19.66 -16.02 -7.03
N ASN A 276 -20.79 -16.16 -7.72
CA ASN A 276 -20.85 -16.94 -8.95
C ASN A 276 -20.37 -16.10 -10.14
N LEU A 277 -19.05 -15.89 -10.23
CA LEU A 277 -18.43 -15.10 -11.30
C LEU A 277 -18.62 -15.70 -12.70
N LEU A 278 -18.87 -17.00 -12.80
CA LEU A 278 -19.18 -17.64 -14.09
C LEU A 278 -20.48 -17.08 -14.67
N GLU A 279 -21.50 -16.86 -13.83
CA GLU A 279 -22.79 -16.27 -14.25
C GLU A 279 -22.59 -14.87 -14.84
N LEU A 280 -21.74 -14.03 -14.23
CA LEU A 280 -21.43 -12.70 -14.76
C LEU A 280 -20.68 -12.74 -16.11
N GLY A 281 -20.00 -13.85 -16.41
CA GLY A 281 -19.33 -14.07 -17.69
C GLY A 281 -20.26 -14.64 -18.77
N THR A 282 -21.17 -15.55 -18.40
CA THR A 282 -22.12 -16.19 -19.33
C THR A 282 -23.36 -15.34 -19.58
N ASN A 283 -23.77 -14.55 -18.60
CA ASN A 283 -24.92 -13.67 -18.62
C ASN A 283 -24.52 -12.26 -18.12
N PRO A 284 -23.85 -11.45 -18.98
CA PRO A 284 -23.37 -10.15 -18.59
C PRO A 284 -24.50 -9.22 -18.11
N PRO A 285 -24.26 -8.39 -17.08
CA PRO A 285 -25.23 -7.40 -16.62
C PRO A 285 -25.67 -6.44 -17.73
N LEU A 286 -26.87 -5.85 -17.56
CA LEU A 286 -27.46 -4.89 -18.50
C LEU A 286 -26.45 -3.80 -18.89
N GLY A 287 -26.36 -3.54 -20.19
CA GLY A 287 -25.46 -2.53 -20.76
C GLY A 287 -24.10 -3.06 -21.24
N LEU A 288 -23.73 -4.29 -20.89
CA LEU A 288 -22.57 -4.98 -21.48
C LEU A 288 -23.00 -5.85 -22.67
N PRO A 289 -22.13 -6.01 -23.69
CA PRO A 289 -22.36 -6.99 -24.73
C PRO A 289 -22.06 -8.40 -24.22
N VAL A 290 -22.37 -9.42 -25.04
CA VAL A 290 -21.91 -10.79 -24.80
C VAL A 290 -20.39 -10.79 -24.64
N LEU A 291 -19.90 -11.41 -23.57
CA LEU A 291 -18.49 -11.49 -23.25
C LEU A 291 -17.75 -12.34 -24.32
N PRO A 292 -16.73 -11.80 -24.99
CA PRO A 292 -15.88 -12.59 -25.89
C PRO A 292 -15.11 -13.65 -25.10
N GLN A 293 -15.16 -14.90 -25.57
CA GLN A 293 -14.41 -16.01 -24.99
C GLN A 293 -13.57 -16.69 -26.09
N PRO A 294 -12.23 -16.77 -25.94
CA PRO A 294 -11.40 -17.53 -26.86
C PRO A 294 -11.81 -19.00 -26.89
N GLU A 295 -11.80 -19.63 -28.07
CA GLU A 295 -12.20 -21.04 -28.22
C GLU A 295 -11.33 -21.99 -27.37
N ASN A 296 -10.02 -21.72 -27.30
CA ASN A 296 -9.08 -22.47 -26.48
C ASN A 296 -9.19 -22.15 -24.98
N ASN A 297 -9.87 -21.05 -24.60
CA ASN A 297 -9.99 -20.62 -23.21
C ASN A 297 -11.40 -20.19 -22.80
N LYS A 298 -12.39 -21.04 -23.08
CA LYS A 298 -13.75 -20.88 -22.56
C LYS A 298 -13.75 -20.90 -21.03
N LEU A 299 -14.61 -20.07 -20.43
CA LEU A 299 -14.74 -19.93 -18.98
C LEU A 299 -15.30 -21.21 -18.35
N THR A 300 -14.67 -21.65 -17.27
CA THR A 300 -15.17 -22.71 -16.39
C THR A 300 -14.95 -22.31 -14.94
N ALA A 301 -15.74 -22.86 -14.03
CA ALA A 301 -15.61 -22.57 -12.59
C ALA A 301 -14.21 -22.90 -12.04
N ASP A 302 -13.58 -23.96 -12.55
CA ASP A 302 -12.24 -24.37 -12.15
C ASP A 302 -11.16 -23.41 -12.65
N LYS A 303 -11.23 -22.97 -13.91
CA LYS A 303 -10.30 -21.97 -14.46
C LYS A 303 -10.40 -20.63 -13.75
N ILE A 304 -11.63 -20.16 -13.48
CA ILE A 304 -11.88 -18.92 -12.73
C ILE A 304 -11.33 -19.04 -11.32
N SER A 305 -11.59 -20.16 -10.63
CA SER A 305 -11.12 -20.37 -9.25
C SER A 305 -9.59 -20.44 -9.17
N LEU A 306 -8.93 -21.09 -10.14
CA LEU A 306 -7.47 -21.13 -10.23
C LEU A 306 -6.88 -19.75 -10.54
N GLY A 307 -7.43 -19.04 -11.52
CA GLY A 307 -7.02 -17.67 -11.85
C GLY A 307 -7.15 -16.72 -10.67
N ARG A 308 -8.27 -16.80 -9.94
CA ARG A 308 -8.51 -16.04 -8.73
C ARG A 308 -7.47 -16.34 -7.67
N LYS A 309 -7.15 -17.61 -7.39
CA LYS A 309 -6.10 -17.98 -6.44
C LYS A 309 -4.75 -17.36 -6.84
N LEU A 310 -4.36 -17.46 -8.11
CA LEU A 310 -3.11 -16.88 -8.62
C LEU A 310 -3.06 -15.35 -8.49
N PHE A 311 -4.19 -14.67 -8.74
CA PHE A 311 -4.26 -13.21 -8.75
C PHE A 311 -3.91 -12.58 -7.38
N TYR A 312 -4.22 -13.27 -6.28
CA TYR A 312 -3.94 -12.83 -4.90
C TYR A 312 -2.71 -13.54 -4.28
N ASP A 313 -1.94 -14.30 -5.06
CA ASP A 313 -0.79 -15.05 -4.55
C ASP A 313 0.50 -14.23 -4.64
N ARG A 314 1.01 -13.79 -3.48
CA ARG A 314 2.20 -12.93 -3.40
C ARG A 314 3.48 -13.70 -3.69
N ARG A 315 3.45 -15.04 -3.55
CA ARG A 315 4.58 -15.93 -3.86
C ARG A 315 4.92 -15.97 -5.36
N LEU A 316 4.08 -15.37 -6.21
CA LEU A 316 4.34 -15.23 -7.65
C LEU A 316 5.37 -14.14 -7.97
N SER A 317 5.61 -13.14 -7.11
CA SER A 317 6.69 -12.18 -7.33
C SER A 317 8.06 -12.77 -7.01
N LEU A 318 9.14 -12.16 -7.49
CA LEU A 318 10.51 -12.64 -7.27
C LEU A 318 10.81 -12.88 -5.79
N ASN A 319 10.46 -11.95 -4.92
CA ASN A 319 10.71 -11.97 -3.48
C ASN A 319 9.52 -12.44 -2.62
N ASN A 320 8.46 -12.98 -3.25
CA ASN A 320 7.25 -13.49 -2.59
C ASN A 320 6.43 -12.43 -1.81
N THR A 321 6.48 -11.15 -2.20
CA THR A 321 5.78 -10.06 -1.49
C THR A 321 4.73 -9.33 -2.32
N PHE A 322 4.64 -9.56 -3.63
CA PHE A 322 3.73 -8.86 -4.55
C PHE A 322 2.76 -9.79 -5.28
N SER A 323 1.50 -9.39 -5.37
CA SER A 323 0.48 -10.05 -6.21
C SER A 323 -0.19 -9.02 -7.14
N CYS A 324 -0.98 -9.48 -8.10
CA CYS A 324 -1.74 -8.60 -9.00
C CYS A 324 -2.66 -7.65 -8.21
N ALA A 325 -3.24 -8.16 -7.11
CA ALA A 325 -4.16 -7.44 -6.24
C ALA A 325 -3.52 -6.28 -5.44
N MET A 326 -2.20 -6.09 -5.50
CA MET A 326 -1.52 -4.97 -4.85
C MET A 326 -1.45 -3.71 -5.72
N CYS A 327 -1.54 -3.85 -7.04
CA CYS A 327 -1.68 -2.72 -7.97
C CYS A 327 -3.13 -2.56 -8.45
N HIS A 328 -3.90 -3.66 -8.47
CA HIS A 328 -5.30 -3.71 -8.84
C HIS A 328 -6.18 -4.03 -7.62
N LEU A 329 -6.25 -3.10 -6.68
CA LEU A 329 -6.95 -3.28 -5.41
C LEU A 329 -8.47 -3.30 -5.63
N PRO A 330 -9.20 -4.37 -5.25
CA PRO A 330 -10.63 -4.51 -5.50
C PRO A 330 -11.45 -3.32 -4.99
N GLU A 331 -11.20 -2.89 -3.75
CA GLU A 331 -11.92 -1.80 -3.09
C GLU A 331 -11.62 -0.43 -3.69
N GLN A 332 -10.52 -0.30 -4.42
CA GLN A 332 -10.12 0.90 -5.14
C GLN A 332 -10.44 0.76 -6.64
N GLY A 333 -11.53 0.08 -6.97
CA GLY A 333 -11.95 -0.07 -8.36
C GLY A 333 -11.05 -0.97 -9.23
N PHE A 334 -10.36 -1.93 -8.62
CA PHE A 334 -9.33 -2.77 -9.27
C PHE A 334 -8.21 -1.95 -9.93
N THR A 335 -7.84 -0.84 -9.28
CA THR A 335 -6.65 -0.02 -9.57
C THR A 335 -6.02 0.39 -8.23
N SER A 336 -5.15 1.40 -8.21
CA SER A 336 -4.47 1.96 -7.04
C SER A 336 -4.80 3.45 -6.97
N ASN A 337 -5.85 3.79 -6.23
CA ASN A 337 -6.41 5.14 -6.18
C ASN A 337 -5.68 6.09 -5.24
N GLU A 338 -4.90 5.53 -4.32
CA GLU A 338 -4.12 6.29 -3.35
C GLU A 338 -2.81 6.83 -3.93
N MET A 339 -2.46 6.43 -5.15
CA MET A 339 -1.18 6.76 -5.78
C MET A 339 -1.36 7.02 -7.27
N ALA A 340 -0.71 8.07 -7.79
CA ALA A 340 -0.65 8.32 -9.24
C ALA A 340 -0.05 7.12 -10.00
N LEU A 341 1.04 6.59 -9.45
CA LEU A 341 1.82 5.49 -9.99
C LEU A 341 1.95 4.40 -8.93
N ALA A 342 1.69 3.14 -9.30
CA ALA A 342 1.85 2.02 -8.39
C ALA A 342 3.34 1.79 -8.04
N VAL A 343 3.57 1.14 -6.90
CA VAL A 343 4.91 0.76 -6.44
C VAL A 343 5.03 -0.75 -6.49
N GLY A 344 5.98 -1.24 -7.27
CA GLY A 344 6.29 -2.67 -7.35
C GLY A 344 7.43 -3.07 -6.42
N ILE A 345 8.10 -4.16 -6.80
CA ILE A 345 9.12 -4.82 -5.99
C ILE A 345 10.26 -3.89 -5.55
N GLU A 346 10.58 -3.95 -4.25
CA GLU A 346 11.64 -3.16 -3.59
C GLU A 346 11.42 -1.65 -3.66
N GLY A 347 10.17 -1.19 -3.79
CA GLY A 347 9.87 0.24 -3.79
C GLY A 347 10.02 0.92 -5.16
N ARG A 348 10.21 0.14 -6.24
CA ARG A 348 10.33 0.67 -7.60
C ARG A 348 8.98 1.19 -8.10
N THR A 349 8.91 2.46 -8.43
CA THR A 349 7.70 3.08 -8.97
C THR A 349 7.52 2.71 -10.44
N VAL A 350 6.30 2.33 -10.83
CA VAL A 350 5.98 2.12 -12.26
C VAL A 350 5.81 3.46 -12.98
N ARG A 351 5.83 3.47 -14.30
CA ARG A 351 5.79 4.72 -15.08
C ARG A 351 4.37 5.24 -15.36
N ARG A 352 3.37 4.36 -15.25
CA ARG A 352 1.99 4.63 -15.63
C ARG A 352 1.02 4.29 -14.51
N ASN A 353 -0.10 4.98 -14.49
CA ASN A 353 -1.22 4.67 -13.61
C ASN A 353 -1.77 3.26 -13.92
N SER A 354 -2.14 2.52 -12.88
CA SER A 354 -2.70 1.16 -13.06
C SER A 354 -4.10 1.27 -13.63
N PRO A 355 -4.41 0.74 -14.83
CA PRO A 355 -5.77 0.78 -15.33
C PRO A 355 -6.68 -0.14 -14.51
N THR A 356 -7.97 0.19 -14.42
CA THR A 356 -8.97 -0.71 -13.81
C THR A 356 -9.05 -2.05 -14.56
N LEU A 357 -9.32 -3.13 -13.83
CA LEU A 357 -9.65 -4.43 -14.41
C LEU A 357 -11.15 -4.65 -14.61
N TYR A 358 -12.00 -3.72 -14.19
CA TYR A 358 -13.43 -3.84 -14.49
C TYR A 358 -13.67 -3.88 -16.00
N ASN A 359 -14.44 -4.88 -16.43
CA ASN A 359 -14.79 -5.10 -17.83
C ASN A 359 -13.59 -5.33 -18.76
N VAL A 360 -12.41 -5.69 -18.22
CA VAL A 360 -11.19 -5.88 -19.03
C VAL A 360 -11.32 -7.03 -20.04
N GLY A 361 -12.22 -7.98 -19.79
CA GLY A 361 -12.55 -9.07 -20.72
C GLY A 361 -13.10 -8.60 -22.09
N TYR A 362 -13.52 -7.34 -22.20
CA TYR A 362 -13.97 -6.73 -23.45
C TYR A 362 -12.88 -5.91 -24.18
N ALA A 363 -11.70 -5.75 -23.58
CA ALA A 363 -10.62 -4.97 -24.16
C ALA A 363 -10.06 -5.67 -25.41
N LYS A 364 -9.93 -4.93 -26.51
CA LYS A 364 -9.23 -5.37 -27.74
C LYS A 364 -7.74 -5.04 -27.75
N LYS A 365 -7.35 -4.11 -26.89
CA LYS A 365 -6.00 -3.62 -26.70
C LYS A 365 -5.80 -3.41 -25.20
N LEU A 366 -4.69 -3.88 -24.68
CA LEU A 366 -4.30 -3.88 -23.28
C LEU A 366 -3.08 -2.98 -23.08
N PHE A 367 -2.84 -2.58 -21.84
CA PHE A 367 -1.98 -1.45 -21.47
C PHE A 367 -2.43 -0.10 -22.05
N HIS A 368 -1.86 0.98 -21.55
CA HIS A 368 -2.14 2.34 -22.05
C HIS A 368 -1.62 2.57 -23.48
N ASP A 369 -0.52 1.91 -23.88
CA ASP A 369 0.03 1.98 -25.23
C ASP A 369 -0.58 0.94 -26.20
N GLY A 370 -1.51 0.10 -25.73
CA GLY A 370 -2.23 -0.84 -26.59
C GLY A 370 -1.35 -1.93 -27.21
N ARG A 371 -0.19 -2.22 -26.61
CA ARG A 371 0.83 -3.14 -27.16
C ARG A 371 0.41 -4.60 -27.22
N ASP A 372 -0.50 -5.00 -26.34
CA ASP A 372 -1.01 -6.37 -26.27
C ASP A 372 -2.49 -6.40 -26.65
N ASP A 373 -2.93 -7.50 -27.25
CA ASP A 373 -4.32 -7.74 -27.64
C ASP A 373 -4.95 -8.97 -26.97
N SER A 374 -4.20 -9.64 -26.08
CA SER A 374 -4.58 -10.88 -25.42
C SER A 374 -4.34 -10.82 -23.91
N LEU A 375 -5.38 -11.14 -23.12
CA LEU A 375 -5.26 -11.23 -21.65
C LEU A 375 -4.36 -12.39 -21.22
N GLU A 376 -4.32 -13.47 -22.00
CA GLU A 376 -3.45 -14.62 -21.75
C GLU A 376 -1.96 -14.26 -21.83
N GLU A 377 -1.63 -13.29 -22.68
CA GLU A 377 -0.26 -12.87 -22.92
C GLU A 377 0.14 -11.69 -22.04
N GLN A 378 -0.78 -10.75 -21.84
CA GLN A 378 -0.56 -9.52 -21.07
C GLN A 378 0.02 -9.74 -19.68
N ILE A 379 -0.40 -10.82 -19.01
CA ILE A 379 0.04 -11.19 -17.66
C ILE A 379 1.56 -11.40 -17.53
N TRP A 380 2.26 -11.68 -18.63
CA TRP A 380 3.71 -11.86 -18.61
C TRP A 380 4.46 -10.54 -18.45
N GLY A 381 3.89 -9.43 -18.91
CA GLY A 381 4.41 -8.08 -18.67
C GLY A 381 4.69 -7.82 -17.19
N PRO A 382 3.65 -7.78 -16.32
CA PRO A 382 3.82 -7.52 -14.89
C PRO A 382 4.65 -8.59 -14.17
N LEU A 383 4.50 -9.87 -14.55
CA LEU A 383 5.24 -10.96 -13.91
C LEU A 383 6.76 -10.84 -14.08
N LEU A 384 7.22 -10.32 -15.22
CA LEU A 384 8.63 -10.25 -15.59
C LEU A 384 9.23 -8.84 -15.45
N ALA A 385 8.41 -7.78 -15.48
CA ALA A 385 8.89 -6.41 -15.36
C ALA A 385 9.62 -6.19 -14.03
N HIS A 386 10.85 -5.67 -14.11
CA HIS A 386 11.72 -5.41 -12.96
C HIS A 386 11.12 -4.41 -11.96
N SER A 387 10.30 -3.47 -12.43
CA SER A 387 9.60 -2.48 -11.61
C SER A 387 8.26 -2.98 -11.06
N GLU A 388 7.86 -4.22 -11.36
CA GLU A 388 6.58 -4.79 -10.94
C GLU A 388 6.81 -6.05 -10.10
N MET A 389 6.65 -7.26 -10.66
CA MET A 389 6.86 -8.51 -9.91
C MET A 389 8.28 -9.08 -10.03
N GLY A 390 9.06 -8.62 -11.00
CA GLY A 390 10.52 -8.78 -11.07
C GLY A 390 11.05 -10.19 -11.33
N ASN A 391 10.24 -11.14 -11.81
CA ASN A 391 10.77 -12.49 -12.05
C ASN A 391 11.72 -12.49 -13.26
N PRO A 392 12.86 -13.22 -13.19
CA PRO A 392 13.86 -13.21 -14.26
C PRO A 392 13.43 -14.01 -15.50
N SER A 393 12.43 -14.89 -15.40
CA SER A 393 11.91 -15.65 -16.54
C SER A 393 10.59 -16.36 -16.22
N VAL A 394 9.85 -16.70 -17.28
CA VAL A 394 8.68 -17.61 -17.24
C VAL A 394 9.00 -18.92 -16.52
N GLY A 395 10.21 -19.47 -16.74
CA GLY A 395 10.66 -20.71 -16.12
C GLY A 395 10.76 -20.63 -14.60
N VAL A 396 11.14 -19.48 -14.04
CA VAL A 396 11.17 -19.27 -12.58
C VAL A 396 9.76 -19.27 -12.01
N VAL A 397 8.84 -18.50 -12.60
CA VAL A 397 7.44 -18.42 -12.15
C VAL A 397 6.78 -19.81 -12.16
N THR A 398 6.90 -20.53 -13.28
CA THR A 398 6.30 -21.87 -13.40
C THR A 398 6.92 -22.89 -12.43
N ARG A 399 8.23 -22.84 -12.16
CA ARG A 399 8.87 -23.69 -11.15
C ARG A 399 8.41 -23.36 -9.73
N LYS A 400 8.24 -22.08 -9.39
CA LYS A 400 7.67 -21.66 -8.10
C LYS A 400 6.31 -22.31 -7.88
N ILE A 401 5.39 -22.15 -8.85
CA ILE A 401 4.05 -22.75 -8.76
C ILE A 401 4.11 -24.28 -8.62
N LYS A 402 4.98 -24.97 -9.37
CA LYS A 402 5.17 -26.42 -9.26
C LYS A 402 5.67 -26.88 -7.88
N ALA A 403 6.43 -26.04 -7.19
CA ALA A 403 6.98 -26.35 -5.87
C ALA A 403 5.98 -26.11 -4.73
N LEU A 404 4.86 -25.42 -4.99
CA LEU A 404 3.86 -25.10 -3.99
C LEU A 404 2.83 -26.25 -3.84
N PRO A 405 2.75 -26.93 -2.67
CA PRO A 405 1.89 -28.09 -2.49
C PRO A 405 0.41 -27.80 -2.72
N ASP A 406 -0.04 -26.59 -2.40
CA ASP A 406 -1.42 -26.12 -2.53
C ASP A 406 -1.85 -25.87 -3.99
N TYR A 407 -0.96 -26.04 -4.98
CA TYR A 407 -1.29 -26.03 -6.41
C TYR A 407 -1.35 -27.41 -7.06
N THR A 408 -1.02 -28.48 -6.32
CA THR A 408 -0.99 -29.85 -6.84
C THR A 408 -2.34 -30.24 -7.45
N GLY A 409 -2.35 -30.62 -8.73
CA GLY A 409 -3.55 -31.07 -9.44
C GLY A 409 -4.52 -29.96 -9.88
N LEU A 410 -4.31 -28.69 -9.50
CA LEU A 410 -5.25 -27.62 -9.83
C LEU A 410 -5.23 -27.28 -11.33
N PHE A 411 -4.05 -27.29 -11.96
CA PHE A 411 -3.91 -27.04 -13.39
C PHE A 411 -4.49 -28.19 -14.21
N GLU A 412 -4.23 -29.43 -13.80
CA GLU A 412 -4.77 -30.62 -14.43
C GLU A 412 -6.30 -30.63 -14.34
N LYS A 413 -6.87 -30.21 -13.20
CA LYS A 413 -8.32 -30.06 -13.06
C LYS A 413 -8.89 -29.01 -14.02
N ALA A 414 -8.23 -27.86 -14.15
CA ALA A 414 -8.74 -26.73 -14.95
C ALA A 414 -8.53 -26.88 -16.46
N PHE A 415 -7.44 -27.53 -16.89
CA PHE A 415 -6.98 -27.55 -18.28
C PHE A 415 -6.66 -28.95 -18.83
N ASN A 416 -6.74 -29.99 -18.00
CA ASN A 416 -6.20 -31.32 -18.32
C ASN A 416 -4.72 -31.30 -18.72
N GLN A 417 -3.99 -30.30 -18.21
CA GLN A 417 -2.59 -30.02 -18.50
C GLN A 417 -1.90 -29.50 -17.26
N LYS A 418 -0.58 -29.71 -17.16
CA LYS A 418 0.24 -29.14 -16.07
C LYS A 418 0.43 -27.64 -16.25
N VAL A 419 0.91 -26.96 -15.20
CA VAL A 419 1.31 -25.56 -15.29
C VAL A 419 2.37 -25.34 -16.38
N SER A 420 2.07 -24.41 -17.28
CA SER A 420 2.87 -23.97 -18.42
C SER A 420 2.68 -22.46 -18.61
N MET A 421 3.39 -21.88 -19.57
CA MET A 421 3.18 -20.47 -19.95
C MET A 421 1.72 -20.23 -20.38
N GLU A 422 1.18 -21.15 -21.18
CA GLU A 422 -0.19 -21.05 -21.70
C GLU A 422 -1.24 -21.20 -20.59
N THR A 423 -1.16 -22.26 -19.79
CA THR A 423 -2.19 -22.55 -18.77
C THR A 423 -2.18 -21.53 -17.63
N LEU A 424 -1.02 -20.95 -17.30
CA LEU A 424 -0.94 -19.86 -16.33
C LEU A 424 -1.64 -18.60 -16.85
N GLY A 425 -1.33 -18.20 -18.09
CA GLY A 425 -1.97 -17.05 -18.72
C GLY A 425 -3.47 -17.23 -18.85
N MET A 426 -3.91 -18.41 -19.31
CA MET A 426 -5.32 -18.76 -19.42
C MET A 426 -6.08 -18.73 -18.09
N ALA A 427 -5.45 -19.16 -16.99
CA ALA A 427 -6.06 -19.13 -15.67
C ALA A 427 -6.32 -17.69 -15.21
N LEU A 428 -5.27 -16.85 -15.19
CA LEU A 428 -5.38 -15.44 -14.79
C LEU A 428 -6.35 -14.67 -15.69
N ALA A 429 -6.31 -14.89 -17.00
CA ALA A 429 -7.23 -14.28 -17.96
C ALA A 429 -8.69 -14.71 -17.72
N SER A 430 -8.93 -15.97 -17.34
CA SER A 430 -10.27 -16.46 -17.02
C SER A 430 -10.89 -15.73 -15.83
N TYR A 431 -10.11 -15.45 -14.78
CA TYR A 431 -10.60 -14.67 -13.65
C TYR A 431 -10.87 -13.22 -14.05
N GLN A 432 -9.90 -12.55 -14.69
CA GLN A 432 -10.03 -11.15 -15.10
C GLN A 432 -11.24 -10.90 -16.02
N ARG A 433 -11.54 -11.83 -16.93
CA ARG A 433 -12.73 -11.77 -17.80
C ARG A 433 -14.07 -11.76 -17.07
N THR A 434 -14.10 -12.18 -15.81
CA THR A 434 -15.33 -12.24 -15.01
C THR A 434 -15.55 -11.02 -14.13
N LEU A 435 -14.61 -10.07 -14.09
CA LEU A 435 -14.71 -8.82 -13.35
C LEU A 435 -15.62 -7.81 -14.08
N ASN A 436 -16.84 -8.25 -14.41
CA ASN A 436 -17.79 -7.49 -15.22
C ASN A 436 -18.73 -6.68 -14.32
N SER A 437 -18.73 -5.36 -14.52
CA SER A 437 -19.55 -4.40 -13.78
C SER A 437 -20.30 -3.47 -14.73
N ALA A 438 -21.63 -3.47 -14.59
CA ALA A 438 -22.57 -2.64 -15.33
C ALA A 438 -23.92 -2.62 -14.60
N ASN A 439 -25.05 -2.58 -15.33
CA ASN A 439 -26.37 -2.31 -14.77
C ASN A 439 -26.41 -0.99 -13.96
N SER A 440 -25.61 -0.02 -14.39
CA SER A 440 -25.49 1.30 -13.79
C SER A 440 -26.80 2.11 -13.89
N PRO A 441 -26.96 3.23 -13.14
CA PRO A 441 -28.04 4.19 -13.37
C PRO A 441 -28.25 4.55 -14.84
N PHE A 442 -27.16 4.77 -15.60
CA PHE A 442 -27.23 4.98 -17.04
C PHE A 442 -27.79 3.76 -17.80
N ASP A 443 -27.29 2.56 -17.51
CA ASP A 443 -27.72 1.35 -18.23
C ASP A 443 -29.22 1.08 -18.03
N ARG A 444 -29.72 1.24 -16.80
CA ARG A 444 -31.14 1.08 -16.48
C ARG A 444 -32.03 2.14 -17.14
N TRP A 445 -31.56 3.38 -17.20
CA TRP A 445 -32.28 4.46 -17.87
C TRP A 445 -32.30 4.31 -19.39
N TYR A 446 -31.14 4.09 -20.00
CA TYR A 446 -30.97 4.10 -21.46
C TYR A 446 -31.33 2.76 -22.12
N TYR A 447 -30.90 1.64 -21.56
CA TYR A 447 -31.14 0.30 -22.12
C TYR A 447 -32.29 -0.44 -21.41
N GLY A 448 -32.51 -0.17 -20.14
CA GLY A 448 -33.60 -0.76 -19.35
C GLY A 448 -34.92 0.01 -19.43
N GLU A 449 -34.93 1.16 -20.11
CA GLU A 449 -36.10 2.04 -20.28
C GLU A 449 -36.76 2.45 -18.95
N GLN A 450 -35.96 2.61 -17.89
CA GLN A 450 -36.42 3.05 -16.57
C GLN A 450 -36.24 4.58 -16.43
N PRO A 451 -37.30 5.39 -16.62
CA PRO A 451 -37.16 6.85 -16.74
C PRO A 451 -36.57 7.52 -15.48
N ASP A 452 -36.84 6.96 -14.30
CA ASP A 452 -36.41 7.50 -13.01
C ASP A 452 -35.04 6.96 -12.56
N ALA A 453 -34.39 6.08 -13.35
CA ALA A 453 -33.11 5.48 -12.96
C ALA A 453 -31.93 6.46 -13.08
N LEU A 454 -32.06 7.54 -13.87
CA LEU A 454 -31.02 8.55 -14.06
C LEU A 454 -31.57 9.95 -13.78
N GLY A 455 -30.90 10.72 -12.91
CA GLY A 455 -31.31 12.08 -12.55
C GLY A 455 -31.26 13.07 -13.72
N ARG A 456 -32.08 14.13 -13.66
CA ARG A 456 -32.22 15.13 -14.76
C ARG A 456 -30.90 15.79 -15.18
N GLN A 457 -30.02 16.12 -14.23
CA GLN A 457 -28.71 16.71 -14.54
C GLN A 457 -27.79 15.72 -15.26
N ALA A 458 -27.72 14.47 -14.82
CA ALA A 458 -26.96 13.43 -15.52
C ALA A 458 -27.53 13.15 -16.92
N GLN A 459 -28.86 13.28 -17.14
CA GLN A 459 -29.44 13.23 -18.48
C GLN A 459 -29.03 14.43 -19.35
N GLN A 460 -28.86 15.63 -18.77
CA GLN A 460 -28.28 16.78 -19.48
C GLN A 460 -26.80 16.54 -19.81
N GLY A 461 -26.04 15.98 -18.87
CA GLY A 461 -24.67 15.52 -19.08
C GLY A 461 -24.54 14.54 -20.23
N PHE A 462 -25.46 13.57 -20.33
CA PHE A 462 -25.51 12.65 -21.46
C PHE A 462 -25.74 13.38 -22.80
N LYS A 463 -26.67 14.34 -22.85
CA LYS A 463 -26.89 15.16 -24.07
C LYS A 463 -25.64 15.94 -24.47
N LEU A 464 -24.90 16.46 -23.50
CA LEU A 464 -23.61 17.12 -23.74
C LEU A 464 -22.59 16.12 -24.28
N PHE A 465 -22.44 14.97 -23.63
CA PHE A 465 -21.51 13.88 -23.99
C PHE A 465 -21.68 13.43 -25.45
N THR A 466 -22.94 13.25 -25.90
CA THR A 466 -23.24 12.83 -27.27
C THR A 466 -23.34 13.98 -28.27
N GLY A 467 -23.44 15.22 -27.78
CA GLY A 467 -23.66 16.42 -28.58
C GLY A 467 -22.48 17.38 -28.49
N LYS A 468 -22.66 18.49 -27.77
CA LYS A 468 -21.72 19.62 -27.71
C LYS A 468 -20.30 19.21 -27.27
N ALA A 469 -20.17 18.34 -26.28
CA ALA A 469 -18.89 17.89 -25.76
C ALA A 469 -18.19 16.86 -26.67
N ARG A 470 -18.93 16.22 -27.59
CA ARG A 470 -18.42 15.27 -28.62
C ARG A 470 -17.63 14.08 -28.07
N CYS A 471 -17.69 13.79 -26.77
CA CYS A 471 -16.97 12.70 -26.11
C CYS A 471 -17.27 11.33 -26.74
N ILE A 472 -18.50 11.15 -27.25
CA ILE A 472 -18.94 9.92 -27.94
C ILE A 472 -18.08 9.54 -29.15
N SER A 473 -17.32 10.49 -29.73
CA SER A 473 -16.46 10.26 -30.91
C SER A 473 -15.39 9.20 -30.65
N CYS A 474 -14.86 9.12 -29.42
CA CYS A 474 -13.94 8.09 -28.98
C CYS A 474 -14.59 7.16 -27.94
N HIS A 475 -15.44 7.69 -27.07
CA HIS A 475 -16.12 6.92 -26.03
C HIS A 475 -17.49 6.41 -26.50
N THR A 476 -17.43 5.44 -27.41
CA THR A 476 -18.60 5.00 -28.20
C THR A 476 -19.67 4.24 -27.40
N ILE A 477 -20.92 4.40 -27.86
CA ILE A 477 -22.13 3.74 -27.35
C ILE A 477 -22.77 2.97 -28.51
N LYS A 478 -23.21 1.73 -28.28
CA LYS A 478 -23.93 0.93 -29.29
C LYS A 478 -25.40 0.79 -28.92
N ALA A 479 -26.19 0.28 -29.86
CA ALA A 479 -27.64 0.16 -29.74
C ALA A 479 -28.11 -0.66 -28.52
N LYS A 480 -27.36 -1.69 -28.10
CA LYS A 480 -27.75 -2.59 -27.00
C LYS A 480 -26.75 -2.63 -25.84
N SER A 481 -25.65 -1.90 -25.94
CA SER A 481 -24.55 -1.96 -24.96
C SER A 481 -23.63 -0.77 -25.11
N ALA A 482 -23.00 -0.34 -24.04
CA ALA A 482 -21.95 0.68 -24.05
C ALA A 482 -20.70 0.12 -23.38
N LEU A 483 -19.53 0.27 -24.01
CA LEU A 483 -18.24 0.09 -23.34
C LEU A 483 -17.53 1.43 -23.15
N PHE A 484 -18.07 2.51 -23.73
CA PHE A 484 -17.50 3.86 -23.66
C PHE A 484 -16.03 3.92 -24.07
N THR A 485 -15.69 3.20 -25.13
CA THR A 485 -14.35 3.20 -25.73
C THR A 485 -14.46 2.69 -27.16
N ASP A 486 -13.59 3.19 -28.03
CA ASP A 486 -13.37 2.68 -29.38
C ASP A 486 -12.12 1.78 -29.47
N HIS A 487 -11.39 1.65 -28.36
CA HIS A 487 -10.10 0.97 -28.23
C HIS A 487 -9.00 1.50 -29.15
N LYS A 488 -9.16 2.69 -29.76
CA LYS A 488 -8.13 3.32 -30.57
C LYS A 488 -7.14 4.07 -29.70
N LEU A 489 -6.05 4.51 -30.31
CA LEU A 489 -5.01 5.27 -29.64
C LEU A 489 -5.00 6.71 -30.16
N HIS A 490 -5.00 7.66 -29.23
CA HIS A 490 -5.10 9.09 -29.51
C HIS A 490 -4.04 9.85 -28.74
N ASN A 491 -3.54 10.92 -29.35
CA ASN A 491 -2.69 11.90 -28.68
C ASN A 491 -3.55 13.08 -28.24
N THR A 492 -3.72 13.23 -26.92
CA THR A 492 -4.47 14.35 -26.32
C THR A 492 -3.58 15.55 -26.01
N GLY A 493 -2.28 15.43 -26.24
CA GLY A 493 -1.25 16.40 -25.87
C GLY A 493 -0.74 16.26 -24.43
N HIS A 494 -1.43 15.51 -23.56
CA HIS A 494 -0.99 15.34 -22.16
C HIS A 494 0.38 14.66 -22.07
N GLY A 495 0.60 13.57 -22.81
CA GLY A 495 1.92 12.90 -22.83
C GLY A 495 3.06 13.79 -23.34
N PHE A 496 2.78 14.64 -24.35
CA PHE A 496 3.74 15.63 -24.84
C PHE A 496 4.09 16.64 -23.74
N SER A 497 3.06 17.20 -23.10
CA SER A 497 3.22 18.15 -22.00
C SER A 497 4.05 17.55 -20.87
N ALA A 498 3.71 16.34 -20.42
CA ALA A 498 4.42 15.63 -19.37
C ALA A 498 5.88 15.31 -19.72
N SER A 499 6.19 15.11 -21.02
CA SER A 499 7.55 14.79 -21.50
C SER A 499 8.42 16.02 -21.76
N THR A 500 7.84 17.20 -21.94
CA THR A 500 8.56 18.41 -22.43
C THR A 500 8.54 19.57 -21.46
N GLN A 501 7.59 19.61 -20.52
CA GLN A 501 7.57 20.65 -19.52
C GLN A 501 8.78 20.51 -18.58
N LYS A 502 9.42 21.63 -18.31
CA LYS A 502 10.48 21.70 -17.32
C LYS A 502 9.83 21.60 -15.95
N GLU A 503 10.24 20.61 -15.16
CA GLU A 503 9.85 20.51 -13.76
C GLU A 503 10.08 21.86 -13.04
N PRO A 504 9.11 22.33 -12.24
CA PRO A 504 9.29 23.57 -11.48
C PRO A 504 10.50 23.44 -10.54
N SER A 505 11.10 24.55 -10.14
CA SER A 505 12.24 24.53 -9.21
C SER A 505 11.86 24.07 -7.80
N THR A 506 10.59 24.23 -7.43
CA THR A 506 10.01 23.72 -6.20
C THR A 506 8.69 23.02 -6.49
N GLN A 507 8.37 22.02 -5.69
CA GLN A 507 7.09 21.34 -5.70
C GLN A 507 6.42 21.49 -4.33
N ARG A 508 5.14 21.86 -4.37
CA ARG A 508 4.29 21.96 -3.19
C ARG A 508 3.75 20.59 -2.81
N ILE A 509 4.18 20.06 -1.67
CA ILE A 509 3.86 18.69 -1.22
C ILE A 509 3.03 18.76 0.06
N LEU A 510 1.90 18.05 0.07
CA LEU A 510 1.05 17.86 1.25
C LEU A 510 1.69 16.80 2.16
N VAL A 511 2.17 17.19 3.34
CA VAL A 511 2.90 16.30 4.28
C VAL A 511 2.06 15.84 5.46
N ALA A 512 1.02 16.60 5.80
CA ALA A 512 0.01 16.28 6.80
C ALA A 512 -1.28 17.03 6.42
N PRO A 513 -2.44 16.74 7.03
CA PRO A 513 -3.68 17.37 6.62
C PRO A 513 -3.63 18.90 6.65
N GLY A 514 -3.87 19.53 5.50
CA GLY A 514 -3.72 20.97 5.26
C GLY A 514 -2.32 21.56 5.41
N GLN A 515 -1.29 20.74 5.63
CA GLN A 515 0.09 21.20 5.79
C GLN A 515 0.90 20.91 4.53
N TYR A 516 1.36 21.98 3.89
CA TYR A 516 2.15 21.91 2.68
C TYR A 516 3.58 22.37 2.94
N LEU A 517 4.54 21.68 2.34
CA LEU A 517 5.93 22.12 2.24
C LEU A 517 6.26 22.42 0.79
N GLU A 518 7.05 23.48 0.56
CA GLU A 518 7.71 23.72 -0.71
C GLU A 518 9.05 22.98 -0.67
N ILE A 519 9.19 21.93 -1.48
CA ILE A 519 10.41 21.13 -1.55
C ILE A 519 11.11 21.44 -2.86
N SER A 520 12.43 21.64 -2.82
CA SER A 520 13.20 21.86 -4.05
C SER A 520 13.25 20.59 -4.90
N SER A 521 13.16 20.74 -6.21
CA SER A 521 13.17 19.60 -7.13
C SER A 521 14.51 18.86 -7.11
N GLU A 522 15.60 19.49 -6.69
CA GLU A 522 16.89 18.83 -6.46
C GLU A 522 16.83 17.84 -5.30
N VAL A 523 16.13 18.18 -4.21
CA VAL A 523 15.92 17.27 -3.08
C VAL A 523 15.10 16.07 -3.53
N ILE A 524 14.01 16.30 -4.27
CA ILE A 524 13.16 15.23 -4.80
C ILE A 524 13.97 14.32 -5.75
N ALA A 525 14.75 14.92 -6.65
CA ALA A 525 15.61 14.18 -7.58
C ALA A 525 16.75 13.41 -6.88
N SER A 526 17.13 13.79 -5.66
CA SER A 526 18.17 13.09 -4.89
C SER A 526 17.70 11.79 -4.24
N VAL A 527 16.38 11.63 -4.06
CA VAL A 527 15.77 10.48 -3.38
C VAL A 527 14.90 9.61 -4.29
N GLY A 528 14.43 10.17 -5.43
CA GLY A 528 13.59 9.46 -6.39
C GLY A 528 14.36 8.92 -7.59
N GLU A 529 13.90 7.81 -8.16
CA GLU A 529 14.37 7.37 -9.47
C GLU A 529 13.97 8.38 -10.55
N LYS A 530 14.84 8.56 -11.56
CA LYS A 530 14.54 9.44 -12.68
C LYS A 530 13.34 8.87 -13.46
N LYS A 531 12.22 9.60 -13.46
CA LYS A 531 11.03 9.25 -14.24
C LYS A 531 11.44 9.12 -15.73
N PRO A 532 11.27 7.94 -16.36
CA PRO A 532 11.55 7.80 -17.78
C PRO A 532 10.52 8.60 -18.57
N ASN A 533 10.92 9.14 -19.72
CA ASN A 533 9.97 9.74 -20.64
C ASN A 533 8.99 8.66 -21.12
N ASP A 534 7.70 9.00 -21.14
CA ASP A 534 6.65 8.13 -21.68
C ASP A 534 6.17 8.72 -23.00
N VAL A 535 6.54 8.06 -24.10
CA VAL A 535 6.18 8.49 -25.45
C VAL A 535 5.05 7.65 -26.04
N GLY A 536 4.34 6.89 -25.19
CA GLY A 536 3.15 6.13 -25.57
C GLY A 536 3.43 5.02 -26.58
N LEU A 537 2.56 4.88 -27.58
CA LEU A 537 2.66 3.86 -28.63
C LEU A 537 3.99 3.88 -29.43
N TYR A 538 4.67 5.03 -29.49
CA TYR A 538 5.98 5.12 -30.14
C TYR A 538 7.00 4.13 -29.57
N GLU A 539 6.95 3.81 -28.28
CA GLU A 539 7.88 2.85 -27.65
C GLU A 539 7.79 1.44 -28.24
N ILE A 540 6.68 1.14 -28.92
CA ILE A 540 6.39 -0.15 -29.51
C ILE A 540 6.61 -0.13 -31.03
N THR A 541 6.20 0.97 -31.67
CA THR A 541 6.17 1.09 -33.14
C THR A 541 7.43 1.72 -33.72
N GLU A 542 8.15 2.52 -32.93
CA GLU A 542 9.22 3.41 -33.34
C GLU A 542 8.84 4.40 -34.46
N ASN A 543 7.54 4.55 -34.75
CA ASN A 543 7.02 5.45 -35.76
C ASN A 543 6.76 6.83 -35.16
N PRO A 544 7.46 7.91 -35.59
CA PRO A 544 7.30 9.24 -35.00
C PRO A 544 5.86 9.77 -34.95
N ALA A 545 5.01 9.39 -35.91
CA ALA A 545 3.60 9.77 -35.94
C ALA A 545 2.76 9.14 -34.81
N ASP A 546 3.31 8.17 -34.06
CA ASP A 546 2.65 7.48 -32.96
C ASP A 546 3.08 7.98 -31.57
N ARG A 547 3.86 9.07 -31.52
CA ARG A 547 4.27 9.70 -30.26
C ARG A 547 3.07 10.15 -29.44
N TRP A 548 3.12 9.82 -28.15
CA TRP A 548 2.14 10.18 -27.12
C TRP A 548 0.71 9.71 -27.42
N LYS A 549 0.54 8.71 -28.29
CA LYS A 549 -0.75 8.06 -28.47
C LYS A 549 -0.98 7.04 -27.36
N TYR A 550 -2.13 7.17 -26.71
CA TYR A 550 -2.61 6.27 -25.67
C TYR A 550 -4.00 5.76 -25.99
N LYS A 551 -4.29 4.54 -25.58
CA LYS A 551 -5.57 3.86 -25.79
C LYS A 551 -6.69 4.60 -25.08
N THR A 552 -7.81 4.84 -25.77
CA THR A 552 -9.07 5.30 -25.17
C THR A 552 -9.51 4.34 -24.06
N PRO A 553 -9.51 4.75 -22.77
CA PRO A 553 -9.98 3.88 -21.69
C PRO A 553 -11.50 3.73 -21.75
N THR A 554 -12.04 2.66 -21.14
CA THR A 554 -13.48 2.60 -20.86
C THR A 554 -13.83 3.63 -19.80
N LEU A 555 -15.03 4.23 -19.89
CA LEU A 555 -15.56 5.10 -18.85
C LEU A 555 -16.49 4.38 -17.86
N ARG A 556 -16.70 3.06 -18.00
CA ARG A 556 -17.44 2.30 -17.01
C ARG A 556 -16.70 2.35 -15.67
N ASN A 557 -17.43 2.65 -14.60
CA ASN A 557 -16.88 2.78 -13.25
C ASN A 557 -15.79 3.86 -13.09
N VAL A 558 -15.71 4.84 -14.00
CA VAL A 558 -14.63 5.84 -14.00
C VAL A 558 -14.57 6.65 -12.69
N ALA A 559 -15.70 6.85 -12.02
CA ALA A 559 -15.74 7.52 -10.71
C ALA A 559 -15.02 6.76 -9.59
N LEU A 560 -14.69 5.48 -9.79
CA LEU A 560 -14.00 4.63 -8.82
C LEU A 560 -12.51 4.44 -9.12
N THR A 561 -11.96 5.13 -10.13
CA THR A 561 -10.63 4.83 -10.68
C THR A 561 -9.75 6.07 -10.81
N ALA A 562 -9.96 7.07 -9.94
CA ALA A 562 -8.99 8.14 -9.77
C ALA A 562 -7.65 7.58 -9.27
N PRO A 563 -6.52 8.24 -9.48
CA PRO A 563 -6.36 9.41 -10.35
C PRO A 563 -6.33 9.02 -11.85
N TYR A 564 -6.52 10.00 -12.71
CA TYR A 564 -6.81 9.84 -14.13
C TYR A 564 -5.62 10.13 -15.04
N MET A 565 -5.81 9.79 -16.33
CA MET A 565 -4.79 9.79 -17.39
C MET A 565 -3.80 8.62 -17.27
N HIS A 566 -2.91 8.46 -18.27
CA HIS A 566 -1.97 7.34 -18.33
C HIS A 566 -0.93 7.36 -17.20
N ASP A 567 -0.73 8.50 -16.54
CA ASP A 567 0.28 8.75 -15.52
C ASP A 567 -0.31 9.21 -14.17
N GLY A 568 -1.64 9.26 -14.04
CA GLY A 568 -2.30 9.65 -12.79
C GLY A 568 -2.20 11.14 -12.47
N ALA A 569 -1.98 12.01 -13.46
CA ALA A 569 -1.73 13.43 -13.26
C ALA A 569 -2.95 14.23 -12.77
N MET A 570 -4.18 13.75 -13.00
CA MET A 570 -5.41 14.47 -12.64
C MET A 570 -6.15 13.74 -11.53
N GLN A 571 -6.53 14.44 -10.47
CA GLN A 571 -7.13 13.83 -9.28
C GLN A 571 -8.64 13.68 -9.39
N THR A 572 -9.30 14.55 -10.16
CA THR A 572 -10.77 14.61 -10.24
C THR A 572 -11.30 14.45 -11.66
N LEU A 573 -12.52 13.91 -11.81
CA LEU A 573 -13.21 13.87 -13.10
C LEU A 573 -13.41 15.28 -13.67
N ARG A 574 -13.59 16.26 -12.79
CA ARG A 574 -13.70 17.67 -13.17
C ARG A 574 -12.45 18.15 -13.90
N GLU A 575 -11.27 17.92 -13.35
CA GLU A 575 -9.99 18.30 -13.99
C GLU A 575 -9.85 17.65 -15.37
N VAL A 576 -10.26 16.37 -15.50
CA VAL A 576 -10.27 15.68 -16.79
C VAL A 576 -11.20 16.37 -17.78
N VAL A 577 -12.44 16.69 -17.39
CA VAL A 577 -13.39 17.38 -18.26
C VAL A 577 -12.90 18.77 -18.63
N GLU A 578 -12.31 19.52 -17.70
CA GLU A 578 -11.74 20.85 -17.94
C GLU A 578 -10.56 20.79 -18.91
N PHE A 579 -9.68 19.78 -18.80
CA PHE A 579 -8.61 19.52 -19.74
C PHE A 579 -9.14 19.31 -21.18
N TYR A 580 -10.14 18.43 -21.35
CA TYR A 580 -10.76 18.21 -22.66
C TYR A 580 -11.55 19.44 -23.13
N ASN A 581 -12.15 20.21 -22.23
CA ASN A 581 -12.84 21.46 -22.56
C ASN A 581 -11.89 22.50 -23.19
N GLY A 582 -10.62 22.50 -22.75
CA GLY A 582 -9.54 23.30 -23.34
C GLY A 582 -9.04 22.80 -24.70
N GLY A 583 -9.41 21.59 -25.10
CA GLY A 583 -8.96 20.96 -26.36
C GLY A 583 -7.62 20.23 -26.28
N GLY A 584 -7.15 19.89 -25.07
CA GLY A 584 -5.86 19.23 -24.87
C GLY A 584 -4.67 20.18 -25.01
N VAL A 585 -3.47 19.63 -25.28
CA VAL A 585 -2.23 20.41 -25.42
C VAL A 585 -1.69 20.33 -26.85
N ALA A 586 -1.64 21.49 -27.52
CA ALA A 586 -1.18 21.60 -28.91
C ALA A 586 0.24 21.04 -29.10
N ASN A 587 0.39 20.18 -30.11
CA ASN A 587 1.66 19.64 -30.60
C ASN A 587 1.47 19.14 -32.04
N GLU A 588 2.57 18.80 -32.73
CA GLU A 588 2.56 18.44 -34.16
C GLU A 588 1.67 17.23 -34.48
N GLU A 589 1.56 16.27 -33.56
CA GLU A 589 0.83 15.01 -33.74
C GLU A 589 -0.47 14.97 -32.91
N LEU A 590 -1.01 16.13 -32.51
CA LEU A 590 -2.25 16.20 -31.73
C LEU A 590 -3.40 15.60 -32.54
N ASP A 591 -4.23 14.76 -31.90
CA ASP A 591 -5.38 14.18 -32.58
C ASP A 591 -6.36 15.28 -33.05
N PRO A 592 -6.79 15.29 -34.33
CA PRO A 592 -7.68 16.33 -34.86
C PRO A 592 -9.01 16.49 -34.12
N LEU A 593 -9.47 15.47 -33.40
CA LEU A 593 -10.68 15.52 -32.58
C LEU A 593 -10.51 16.39 -31.33
N MET A 594 -9.27 16.65 -30.91
CA MET A 594 -8.93 17.48 -29.76
C MET A 594 -9.09 18.95 -30.11
N GLN A 595 -10.23 19.50 -29.69
CA GLN A 595 -10.65 20.86 -30.01
C GLN A 595 -11.39 21.45 -28.79
N PRO A 596 -11.26 22.75 -28.50
CA PRO A 596 -11.97 23.37 -27.38
C PRO A 596 -13.48 23.12 -27.46
N LEU A 597 -14.07 22.65 -26.36
CA LEU A 597 -15.49 22.28 -26.29
C LEU A 597 -16.39 23.46 -25.91
N LYS A 598 -15.81 24.51 -25.30
CA LYS A 598 -16.51 25.74 -24.86
C LYS A 598 -17.72 25.43 -23.96
N LEU A 599 -17.56 24.46 -23.08
CA LEU A 599 -18.50 24.14 -22.01
C LEU A 599 -18.44 25.22 -20.93
N GLN A 600 -19.62 25.61 -20.44
CA GLN A 600 -19.80 26.45 -19.27
C GLN A 600 -19.64 25.63 -17.99
N VAL A 601 -19.41 26.30 -16.86
CA VAL A 601 -19.22 25.64 -15.55
C VAL A 601 -20.34 24.64 -15.22
N GLY A 602 -21.61 25.03 -15.39
CA GLY A 602 -22.73 24.11 -15.14
C GLY A 602 -22.82 22.94 -16.12
N GLU A 603 -22.37 23.11 -17.37
CA GLU A 603 -22.31 22.01 -18.34
C GLU A 603 -21.21 21.00 -17.98
N ILE A 604 -20.11 21.47 -17.38
CA ILE A 604 -19.05 20.60 -16.84
C ILE A 604 -19.61 19.79 -15.67
N ASP A 605 -20.35 20.41 -14.75
CA ASP A 605 -20.98 19.73 -13.62
C ASP A 605 -21.94 18.62 -14.07
N ASP A 606 -22.82 18.93 -15.03
CA ASP A 606 -23.77 17.96 -15.58
C ASP A 606 -23.04 16.77 -16.23
N LEU A 607 -21.94 17.04 -16.96
CA LEU A 607 -21.13 15.98 -17.58
C LEU A 607 -20.43 15.10 -16.55
N VAL A 608 -19.89 15.68 -15.47
CA VAL A 608 -19.30 14.90 -14.37
C VAL A 608 -20.35 13.99 -13.72
N LEU A 609 -21.55 14.51 -13.43
CA LEU A 609 -22.66 13.71 -12.89
C LEU A 609 -23.05 12.55 -13.83
N PHE A 610 -22.98 12.76 -15.15
CA PHE A 610 -23.17 11.69 -16.11
C PHE A 610 -22.08 10.61 -16.00
N LEU A 611 -20.80 10.99 -15.91
CA LEU A 611 -19.70 10.04 -15.77
C LEU A 611 -19.79 9.22 -14.47
N GLU A 612 -20.20 9.84 -13.37
CA GLU A 612 -20.46 9.16 -12.09
C GLU A 612 -21.57 8.12 -12.20
N SER A 613 -22.59 8.40 -13.02
CA SER A 613 -23.72 7.50 -13.27
C SER A 613 -23.36 6.21 -14.03
N LEU A 614 -22.12 6.09 -14.52
CA LEU A 614 -21.61 4.91 -15.23
C LEU A 614 -21.07 3.81 -14.29
N THR A 615 -21.26 3.98 -12.97
CA THR A 615 -20.84 3.02 -11.95
C THR A 615 -21.88 1.89 -11.82
N GLY A 616 -21.43 0.65 -11.97
CA GLY A 616 -22.30 -0.53 -11.87
C GLY A 616 -22.81 -0.77 -10.45
N ASP A 617 -23.95 -1.46 -10.33
CA ASP A 617 -24.58 -1.74 -9.03
C ASP A 617 -24.05 -3.01 -8.34
N ASN A 618 -23.23 -3.79 -9.04
CA ASN A 618 -22.65 -5.05 -8.57
C ASN A 618 -21.19 -4.92 -8.08
N ILE A 619 -20.70 -3.69 -7.84
CA ILE A 619 -19.33 -3.45 -7.36
C ILE A 619 -19.05 -4.16 -6.04
N ASP A 620 -19.94 -4.03 -5.05
CA ASP A 620 -19.77 -4.66 -3.73
C ASP A 620 -19.72 -6.20 -3.84
N LEU A 621 -20.43 -6.80 -4.81
CA LEU A 621 -20.36 -8.24 -5.07
C LEU A 621 -18.96 -8.66 -5.52
N LEU A 622 -18.36 -7.92 -6.45
CA LEU A 622 -17.03 -8.20 -6.98
C LEU A 622 -15.95 -8.03 -5.91
N ILE A 623 -16.07 -6.99 -5.08
CA ILE A 623 -15.16 -6.76 -3.95
C ILE A 623 -15.31 -7.87 -2.90
N SER A 624 -16.54 -8.28 -2.59
CA SER A 624 -16.79 -9.38 -1.67
C SER A 624 -16.20 -10.70 -2.16
N ASP A 625 -16.27 -11.02 -3.46
CA ASP A 625 -15.64 -12.22 -4.00
C ASP A 625 -14.11 -12.17 -3.86
N ALA A 626 -13.53 -11.01 -4.15
CA ALA A 626 -12.10 -10.76 -4.03
C ALA A 626 -11.58 -10.96 -2.61
N PHE A 627 -12.27 -10.42 -1.59
CA PHE A 627 -11.91 -10.61 -0.19
C PHE A 627 -12.06 -12.07 0.29
N ALA A 628 -12.84 -12.90 -0.41
CA ALA A 628 -12.92 -14.33 -0.12
C ALA A 628 -11.77 -15.14 -0.74
N ALA A 629 -10.85 -14.51 -1.50
CA ALA A 629 -9.76 -15.22 -2.15
C ALA A 629 -8.65 -15.54 -1.14
N PRO A 630 -8.08 -16.76 -1.15
CA PRO A 630 -6.95 -17.05 -0.30
C PRO A 630 -5.74 -16.21 -0.75
N VAL A 631 -5.14 -15.46 0.18
CA VAL A 631 -3.87 -14.78 -0.05
C VAL A 631 -2.75 -15.80 0.08
N GLY A 632 -1.89 -15.87 -0.93
CA GLY A 632 -0.69 -16.71 -0.86
C GLY A 632 0.46 -15.94 -0.24
N ASP A 633 0.72 -16.14 1.05
CA ASP A 633 1.86 -15.58 1.77
C ASP A 633 2.98 -16.63 1.93
N PRO A 634 4.27 -16.21 1.99
CA PRO A 634 5.34 -17.11 2.39
C PRO A 634 5.14 -17.52 3.86
N ASN A 635 5.09 -18.83 4.12
CA ASN A 635 5.11 -19.39 5.47
C ASN A 635 6.43 -19.12 6.18
#